data_AF-A0A1E3QGR5-F1
#
_entry.id   AF-A0A1E3QGR5-F1
#
_cell.length_a   1.000
_cell.length_b   1.000
_cell.length_c   1.000
_cell.angle_alpha   90.00
_cell.angle_beta   90.00
_cell.angle_gamma   90.00
#
_symmetry.space_group_name_H-M   'P 1'
#
loop_
_entity.id
_entity.type
_entity.pdbx_description
1 polymer ?
#
loop_
_entity_poly.entity_id
_entity_poly.type
_entity_poly.pdbx_seq_one_letter_code
_entity_poly.pdbx_strand_id
1 'polypeptide(L)'
;MSSLSEKRNRPGSVVASANGKWVSYAHTAFAGYAFLSALVLGMTLHFHKIVRNEFYGYPDEWFPSVSAAIGDRYPERSVFQIFIAVTAGPRFALIFLTYLVNAKPGAFFPKVHAIVGLIRTFTCGGWVYITSTDDHDWHDIFMIAYMLLTIPWTIGGIKISAKGKALKWRKFFGIAFYVMIIPLVYFFIQHKINHVPGAYTTYAFCEWSLIFFDIAYDAVSVFDFSAFEIRVIDMNGITAGFPPVGKSSSHRDLKVKDAGLLTGFTIGGLLRFTISVYNSFVFWSVLTSLGVLIWYFPLWYMGISGYEVTLLSSIAPLLLGLPFAAILFDKFPQIAQLGQLIGVAAYLVPGPSDRLLTVTAGVMFGTIALSIEFWNVTARPFLGLSKATAFSIGFIVSVIAKFAFYANNPIWPIMHEENGGWNKTGLALGVVAAILTTRPQAGTVDVVPSSRRGCFVWSSCGLAGLIFNLHSLLSDSSTLIYWVWSGYPVTGPLPVPHGAVTIFAMTLGVYIGVVARSFSSSWTAFAIASIGATVLYSFENWTGYIGGLVLTVYLLSIVPAFLESASIHHPGRTFGFAFFLYDLLVLAHVWVVAYAFVPGGPLLRERTDIVLAIAMLLIGLGVYGVGKVPTSGSSSAKSNSINFYKVRSFALIFLTSLSALVASVAYKRMSTETPKPYNPDSKLMTVGIWTIHFGLDNDMWASEVRMRDAIRDLELDVVGLLESDTQRIIMGNRDLTQQIAEDLGMYVDYGPGPNKHTWGAALLSKFPILNSTHHLLPSPVGELAPAIHATLDVYGTPIDVVVFHSGQEEDVEDRRLQTAGVTEIMASSSNPLILLSYLVTKPLEGNYNTYVSEKSRMHDIDPSDWDRWCEYILYRDIKRVAYARVSRSTITDTEIQTGKFVIGVDPTSSNVQIPESQVPKEYHYPAMFRGEGVRGHRYHVFDEPRYFQ
;
A
#
# COMPACT_ATOMS: atom_id res chain seq x y z
N MET A 1 -27.32 -12.13 47.05
CA MET A 1 -27.23 -13.53 46.60
C MET A 1 -28.42 -14.26 47.24
N SER A 2 -29.59 -14.41 46.61
CA SER A 2 -29.94 -15.69 45.94
C SER A 2 -31.20 -15.66 45.04
N SER A 3 -31.83 -14.51 44.71
CA SER A 3 -33.13 -14.53 43.99
C SER A 3 -33.18 -13.96 42.57
N LEU A 4 -32.04 -13.54 41.99
CA LEU A 4 -31.97 -13.00 40.61
C LEU A 4 -31.24 -13.92 39.62
N SER A 5 -30.63 -15.01 40.09
CA SER A 5 -29.89 -15.98 39.26
C SER A 5 -30.79 -17.04 38.60
N GLU A 6 -32.02 -17.24 39.07
CA GLU A 6 -32.88 -18.34 38.60
C GLU A 6 -33.69 -18.04 37.34
N LYS A 7 -33.73 -16.78 36.87
CA LYS A 7 -34.55 -16.42 35.69
C LYS A 7 -33.80 -16.39 34.35
N ARG A 8 -32.48 -16.61 34.32
CA ARG A 8 -31.69 -16.60 33.07
C ARG A 8 -31.28 -17.98 32.54
N ASN A 9 -31.41 -19.02 33.36
CA ASN A 9 -31.02 -20.39 32.98
C ASN A 9 -32.27 -21.25 32.80
N ARG A 10 -33.06 -20.98 31.76
CA ARG A 10 -34.10 -21.94 31.36
C ARG A 10 -33.49 -22.95 30.40
N PRO A 11 -33.29 -24.22 30.81
CA PRO A 11 -32.95 -25.28 29.87
C PRO A 11 -34.01 -25.33 28.76
N GLY A 12 -33.58 -25.40 27.51
CA GLY A 12 -34.45 -25.41 26.34
C GLY A 12 -34.67 -24.06 25.64
N SER A 13 -33.83 -23.04 25.87
CA SER A 13 -33.95 -21.74 25.19
C SER A 13 -33.38 -21.76 23.76
N VAL A 14 -34.06 -21.14 22.80
CA VAL A 14 -33.59 -21.05 21.39
C VAL A 14 -32.55 -19.94 21.27
N VAL A 15 -31.30 -20.31 20.96
CA VAL A 15 -30.12 -19.42 20.87
C VAL A 15 -30.00 -18.77 19.50
N ALA A 16 -30.35 -19.50 18.45
CA ALA A 16 -30.35 -19.01 17.08
C ALA A 16 -31.41 -19.75 16.26
N SER A 17 -32.04 -19.05 15.32
CA SER A 17 -32.90 -19.67 14.33
C SER A 17 -32.60 -19.18 12.92
N ALA A 18 -32.61 -20.09 11.96
CA ALA A 18 -32.40 -19.79 10.55
C ALA A 18 -33.35 -20.64 9.71
N ASN A 19 -33.96 -20.03 8.70
CA ASN A 19 -34.78 -20.78 7.74
C ASN A 19 -33.89 -21.66 6.86
N GLY A 20 -34.30 -22.91 6.64
CA GLY A 20 -33.51 -23.88 5.88
C GLY A 20 -33.23 -23.46 4.43
N LYS A 21 -34.02 -22.54 3.85
CA LYS A 21 -33.84 -22.04 2.47
C LYS A 21 -32.45 -21.44 2.21
N TRP A 22 -31.79 -20.92 3.26
CA TRP A 22 -30.45 -20.34 3.14
C TRP A 22 -29.39 -21.38 2.77
N VAL A 23 -29.60 -22.66 3.11
CA VAL A 23 -28.70 -23.75 2.70
C VAL A 23 -28.79 -23.97 1.19
N SER A 24 -29.99 -23.98 0.62
CA SER A 24 -30.20 -24.07 -0.84
C SER A 24 -29.60 -22.88 -1.58
N TYR A 25 -29.78 -21.66 -1.06
CA TYR A 25 -29.19 -20.46 -1.67
C TYR A 25 -27.67 -20.47 -1.61
N ALA A 26 -27.08 -20.86 -0.47
CA ALA A 26 -25.63 -20.95 -0.33
C ALA A 26 -25.04 -21.99 -1.28
N HIS A 27 -25.62 -23.20 -1.36
CA HIS A 27 -25.20 -24.22 -2.32
C HIS A 27 -25.27 -23.72 -3.76
N THR A 28 -26.42 -23.18 -4.17
CA THR A 28 -26.65 -22.74 -5.56
C THR A 28 -25.72 -21.59 -5.94
N ALA A 29 -25.53 -20.63 -5.04
CA ALA A 29 -24.66 -19.48 -5.28
C ALA A 29 -23.20 -19.91 -5.41
N PHE A 30 -22.65 -20.67 -4.46
CA PHE A 30 -21.25 -21.07 -4.50
C PHE A 30 -20.95 -22.03 -5.64
N ALA A 31 -21.84 -22.99 -5.93
CA ALA A 31 -21.70 -23.87 -7.09
C ALA A 31 -21.73 -23.06 -8.40
N GLY A 32 -22.70 -22.16 -8.56
CA GLY A 32 -22.80 -21.31 -9.74
C GLY A 32 -21.59 -20.38 -9.92
N TYR A 33 -21.10 -19.79 -8.83
CA TYR A 33 -19.90 -18.95 -8.87
C TYR A 33 -18.64 -19.75 -9.23
N ALA A 34 -18.51 -21.00 -8.78
CA ALA A 34 -17.38 -21.85 -9.15
C ALA A 34 -17.24 -21.95 -10.67
N PHE A 35 -18.32 -22.36 -11.35
CA PHE A 35 -18.32 -22.54 -12.80
C PHE A 35 -18.26 -21.21 -13.57
N LEU A 36 -19.00 -20.18 -13.14
CA LEU A 36 -19.00 -18.89 -13.82
C LEU A 36 -17.65 -18.16 -13.71
N SER A 37 -17.02 -18.18 -12.53
CA SER A 37 -15.72 -17.54 -12.33
C SER A 37 -14.62 -18.24 -13.12
N ALA A 38 -14.64 -19.57 -13.17
CA ALA A 38 -13.71 -20.34 -13.99
C ALA A 38 -13.85 -20.02 -15.49
N LEU A 39 -15.09 -19.98 -16.00
CA LEU A 39 -15.36 -19.59 -17.39
C LEU A 39 -14.88 -18.17 -17.70
N VAL A 40 -15.22 -17.20 -16.85
CA VAL A 40 -14.83 -15.80 -17.06
C VAL A 40 -13.31 -15.66 -17.06
N LEU A 41 -12.63 -16.23 -16.06
CA LEU A 41 -11.18 -16.17 -15.95
C LEU A 41 -10.49 -16.88 -17.11
N GLY A 42 -10.94 -18.07 -17.47
CA GLY A 42 -10.43 -18.82 -18.61
C GLY A 42 -10.59 -18.04 -19.92
N MET A 43 -11.77 -17.44 -20.14
CA MET A 43 -12.05 -16.62 -21.33
C MET A 43 -11.24 -15.32 -21.36
N THR A 44 -10.85 -14.75 -20.22
CA THR A 44 -10.02 -13.53 -20.18
C THR A 44 -8.53 -13.80 -20.27
N LEU A 45 -8.04 -14.87 -19.64
CA LEU A 45 -6.60 -15.14 -19.50
C LEU A 45 -6.08 -16.13 -20.53
N HIS A 46 -6.90 -17.12 -20.91
CA HIS A 46 -6.46 -18.27 -21.68
C HIS A 46 -7.37 -18.59 -22.88
N PHE A 47 -8.11 -17.61 -23.41
CA PHE A 47 -9.11 -17.77 -24.48
C PHE A 47 -8.69 -18.75 -25.58
N HIS A 48 -7.63 -18.44 -26.34
CA HIS A 48 -7.18 -19.27 -27.46
C HIS A 48 -6.74 -20.68 -27.05
N LYS A 49 -6.34 -20.88 -25.79
CA LYS A 49 -5.87 -22.17 -25.28
C LYS A 49 -7.04 -23.07 -24.88
N ILE A 50 -8.10 -22.51 -24.28
CA ILE A 50 -9.23 -23.29 -23.76
C ILE A 50 -10.32 -23.58 -24.79
N VAL A 51 -10.40 -22.79 -25.87
CA VAL A 51 -11.32 -23.03 -27.00
C VAL A 51 -10.75 -24.00 -28.04
N ARG A 52 -9.47 -24.34 -27.93
CA ARG A 52 -8.80 -25.26 -28.85
C ARG A 52 -9.15 -26.71 -28.51
N ASN A 53 -9.45 -27.50 -29.52
CA ASN A 53 -9.58 -28.96 -29.42
C ASN A 53 -8.43 -29.66 -30.20
N GLU A 54 -8.51 -30.99 -30.34
CA GLU A 54 -7.48 -31.80 -31.01
C GLU A 54 -7.29 -31.47 -32.52
N PHE A 55 -8.33 -30.94 -33.18
CA PHE A 55 -8.37 -30.74 -34.64
C PHE A 55 -8.46 -29.26 -35.05
N TYR A 56 -9.17 -28.43 -34.27
CA TYR A 56 -9.53 -27.05 -34.58
C TYR A 56 -9.32 -26.11 -33.38
N GLY A 57 -9.19 -24.82 -33.66
CA GLY A 57 -9.15 -23.75 -32.67
C GLY A 57 -9.85 -22.51 -33.20
N TYR A 58 -9.65 -21.36 -32.54
CA TYR A 58 -10.19 -20.10 -33.04
C TYR A 58 -9.70 -19.81 -34.48
N PRO A 59 -10.57 -19.43 -35.44
CA PRO A 59 -11.94 -18.93 -35.24
C PRO A 59 -13.06 -19.97 -35.32
N ASP A 60 -12.77 -21.20 -35.75
CA ASP A 60 -13.79 -22.25 -35.92
C ASP A 60 -14.40 -22.67 -34.58
N GLU A 61 -13.56 -22.73 -33.54
CA GLU A 61 -13.96 -22.99 -32.17
C GLU A 61 -13.74 -21.75 -31.29
N TRP A 62 -14.80 -21.32 -30.62
CA TRP A 62 -14.82 -20.03 -29.93
C TRP A 62 -15.49 -20.07 -28.55
N PHE A 63 -15.98 -21.24 -28.11
CA PHE A 63 -16.49 -21.42 -26.75
C PHE A 63 -15.90 -22.69 -26.11
N PRO A 64 -15.38 -22.61 -24.86
CA PRO A 64 -14.67 -23.72 -24.22
C PRO A 64 -15.63 -24.72 -23.59
N SER A 65 -15.23 -26.00 -23.59
CA SER A 65 -15.87 -27.05 -22.78
C SER A 65 -15.77 -26.75 -21.29
N VAL A 66 -16.63 -27.37 -20.48
CA VAL A 66 -16.59 -27.25 -19.02
C VAL A 66 -15.26 -27.75 -18.49
N SER A 67 -14.80 -28.90 -18.98
CA SER A 67 -13.53 -29.52 -18.56
C SER A 67 -12.33 -28.61 -18.83
N ALA A 68 -12.25 -28.01 -20.02
CA ALA A 68 -11.17 -27.07 -20.37
C ALA A 68 -11.20 -25.79 -19.51
N ALA A 69 -12.39 -25.30 -19.18
CA ALA A 69 -12.54 -24.08 -18.38
C ALA A 69 -12.20 -24.26 -16.89
N ILE A 70 -12.28 -25.48 -16.34
CA ILE A 70 -12.12 -25.72 -14.89
C ILE A 70 -10.85 -26.52 -14.52
N GLY A 71 -10.21 -27.20 -15.47
CA GLY A 71 -9.16 -28.19 -15.17
C GLY A 71 -7.78 -27.94 -15.79
N ASP A 72 -7.69 -27.15 -16.86
CA ASP A 72 -6.47 -27.15 -17.69
C ASP A 72 -5.40 -26.16 -17.22
N ARG A 73 -5.80 -25.06 -16.57
CA ARG A 73 -4.95 -23.88 -16.39
C ARG A 73 -5.17 -23.17 -15.06
N TYR A 74 -4.12 -22.48 -14.62
CA TYR A 74 -4.12 -21.61 -13.45
C TYR A 74 -4.18 -20.15 -13.90
N PRO A 75 -4.97 -19.28 -13.24
CA PRO A 75 -5.60 -19.46 -11.92
C PRO A 75 -7.04 -19.99 -11.91
N GLU A 76 -7.70 -20.16 -13.06
CA GLU A 76 -9.12 -20.56 -13.16
C GLU A 76 -9.43 -21.88 -12.44
N ARG A 77 -8.54 -22.87 -12.54
CA ARG A 77 -8.62 -24.14 -11.81
C ARG A 77 -8.63 -23.94 -10.29
N SER A 78 -7.72 -23.13 -9.76
CA SER A 78 -7.64 -22.85 -8.32
C SER A 78 -8.90 -22.17 -7.81
N VAL A 79 -9.40 -21.19 -8.56
CA VAL A 79 -10.62 -20.45 -8.21
C VAL A 79 -11.83 -21.38 -8.21
N PHE A 80 -11.98 -22.22 -9.23
CA PHE A 80 -13.00 -23.26 -9.30
C PHE A 80 -12.96 -24.18 -8.07
N GLN A 81 -11.78 -24.76 -7.77
CA GLN A 81 -11.59 -25.69 -6.67
C GLN A 81 -11.88 -25.08 -5.29
N ILE A 82 -11.55 -23.80 -5.08
CA ILE A 82 -11.86 -23.07 -3.84
C ILE A 82 -13.37 -22.90 -3.67
N PHE A 83 -14.08 -22.45 -4.71
CA PHE A 83 -15.53 -22.28 -4.63
C PHE A 83 -16.27 -23.62 -4.47
N ILE A 84 -15.79 -24.70 -5.09
CA ILE A 84 -16.31 -26.05 -4.82
C ILE A 84 -16.02 -26.49 -3.38
N ALA A 85 -14.85 -26.18 -2.82
CA ALA A 85 -14.54 -26.48 -1.41
C ALA A 85 -15.54 -25.81 -0.46
N VAL A 86 -15.82 -24.53 -0.71
CA VAL A 86 -16.81 -23.76 0.05
C VAL A 86 -18.22 -24.31 -0.14
N THR A 87 -18.55 -24.83 -1.33
CA THR A 87 -19.84 -25.47 -1.66
C THR A 87 -20.07 -26.76 -0.88
N ALA A 88 -19.01 -27.47 -0.46
CA ALA A 88 -19.11 -28.75 0.23
C ALA A 88 -19.96 -28.66 1.52
N GLY A 89 -19.76 -27.62 2.34
CA GLY A 89 -20.54 -27.42 3.57
C GLY A 89 -22.05 -27.33 3.32
N PRO A 90 -22.52 -26.36 2.50
CA PRO A 90 -23.90 -26.27 2.06
C PRO A 90 -24.42 -27.53 1.36
N ARG A 91 -23.59 -28.24 0.59
CA ARG A 91 -23.96 -29.47 -0.10
C ARG A 91 -24.32 -30.60 0.87
N PHE A 92 -23.46 -30.87 1.86
CA PHE A 92 -23.74 -31.89 2.88
C PHE A 92 -24.95 -31.50 3.72
N ALA A 93 -25.09 -30.22 4.07
CA ALA A 93 -26.28 -29.71 4.76
C ALA A 93 -27.56 -29.88 3.94
N LEU A 94 -27.52 -29.65 2.62
CA LEU A 94 -28.65 -29.85 1.72
C LEU A 94 -29.12 -31.31 1.71
N ILE A 95 -28.18 -32.26 1.63
CA ILE A 95 -28.50 -33.70 1.68
C ILE A 95 -29.12 -34.07 3.02
N PHE A 96 -28.51 -33.62 4.12
CA PHE A 96 -28.97 -33.89 5.47
C PHE A 96 -30.37 -33.32 5.74
N LEU A 97 -30.61 -32.06 5.35
CA LEU A 97 -31.93 -31.44 5.50
C LEU A 97 -32.98 -32.11 4.61
N THR A 98 -32.62 -32.49 3.37
CA THR A 98 -33.52 -33.24 2.49
C THR A 98 -33.92 -34.58 3.11
N TYR A 99 -32.98 -35.27 3.76
CA TYR A 99 -33.29 -36.47 4.54
C TYR A 99 -34.25 -36.17 5.69
N LEU A 100 -33.94 -35.18 6.54
CA LEU A 100 -34.76 -34.84 7.71
C LEU A 100 -36.20 -34.45 7.35
N VAL A 101 -36.39 -33.69 6.26
CA VAL A 101 -37.72 -33.28 5.78
C VAL A 101 -38.57 -34.48 5.36
N ASN A 102 -37.95 -35.54 4.87
CA ASN A 102 -38.65 -36.70 4.30
C ASN A 102 -38.59 -37.95 5.19
N ALA A 103 -37.81 -37.93 6.27
CA ALA A 103 -37.67 -39.05 7.21
C ALA A 103 -38.96 -39.28 8.01
N LYS A 104 -39.63 -40.41 7.76
CA LYS A 104 -40.79 -40.89 8.52
C LYS A 104 -40.51 -42.29 9.10
N PRO A 105 -41.10 -42.66 10.25
CA PRO A 105 -40.97 -44.02 10.78
C PRO A 105 -41.36 -45.07 9.71
N GLY A 106 -40.46 -46.01 9.43
CA GLY A 106 -40.64 -47.05 8.38
C GLY A 106 -40.31 -46.64 6.94
N ALA A 107 -39.97 -45.37 6.66
CA ALA A 107 -39.64 -44.92 5.30
C ALA A 107 -38.18 -45.26 4.92
N PHE A 108 -38.01 -46.20 3.98
CA PHE A 108 -36.70 -46.64 3.48
C PHE A 108 -36.10 -45.68 2.43
N PHE A 109 -36.92 -45.14 1.53
CA PHE A 109 -36.46 -44.34 0.38
C PHE A 109 -35.67 -43.06 0.72
N PRO A 110 -36.03 -42.26 1.76
CA PRO A 110 -35.23 -41.09 2.15
C PRO A 110 -33.81 -41.44 2.59
N LYS A 111 -33.61 -42.60 3.25
CA LYS A 111 -32.28 -43.06 3.67
C LYS A 111 -31.42 -43.41 2.46
N VAL A 112 -31.98 -44.14 1.49
CA VAL A 112 -31.30 -44.48 0.24
C VAL A 112 -30.93 -43.22 -0.55
N HIS A 113 -31.85 -42.27 -0.66
CA HIS A 113 -31.60 -40.99 -1.35
C HIS A 113 -30.47 -40.19 -0.69
N ALA A 114 -30.43 -40.15 0.65
CA ALA A 114 -29.34 -39.49 1.38
C ALA A 114 -27.98 -40.18 1.14
N ILE A 115 -27.92 -41.51 1.19
CA ILE A 115 -26.70 -42.28 0.93
C ILE A 115 -26.20 -42.03 -0.51
N VAL A 116 -27.10 -42.10 -1.50
CA VAL A 116 -26.77 -41.79 -2.90
C VAL A 116 -26.24 -40.37 -3.03
N GLY A 117 -26.87 -39.40 -2.36
CA GLY A 117 -26.42 -38.01 -2.35
C GLY A 117 -25.04 -37.81 -1.75
N LEU A 118 -24.71 -38.53 -0.67
CA LEU A 118 -23.39 -38.50 -0.04
C LEU A 118 -22.33 -39.07 -0.97
N ILE A 119 -22.54 -40.28 -1.50
CA ILE A 119 -21.58 -40.93 -2.41
C ILE A 119 -21.38 -40.04 -3.66
N ARG A 120 -22.47 -39.52 -4.23
CA ARG A 120 -22.41 -38.58 -5.36
C ARG A 120 -21.60 -37.32 -5.04
N THR A 121 -21.70 -36.81 -3.83
CA THR A 121 -20.94 -35.62 -3.42
C THR A 121 -19.45 -35.93 -3.27
N PHE A 122 -19.10 -37.10 -2.74
CA PHE A 122 -17.72 -37.55 -2.67
C PHE A 122 -17.12 -37.79 -4.07
N THR A 123 -17.87 -38.42 -4.98
CA THR A 123 -17.38 -38.61 -6.36
C THR A 123 -17.23 -37.28 -7.11
N CYS A 124 -18.06 -36.28 -6.80
CA CYS A 124 -17.87 -34.91 -7.29
C CYS A 124 -16.53 -34.32 -6.85
N GLY A 125 -16.22 -34.39 -5.55
CA GLY A 125 -14.92 -33.98 -5.03
C GLY A 125 -13.77 -34.72 -5.71
N GLY A 126 -13.94 -36.03 -5.96
CA GLY A 126 -12.97 -36.86 -6.68
C GLY A 126 -12.56 -36.27 -8.03
N TRP A 127 -13.49 -36.02 -8.95
CA TRP A 127 -13.15 -35.51 -10.29
C TRP A 127 -12.80 -34.01 -10.30
N VAL A 128 -13.21 -33.24 -9.29
CA VAL A 128 -12.84 -31.81 -9.16
C VAL A 128 -11.41 -31.61 -8.67
N TYR A 129 -10.96 -32.43 -7.71
CA TYR A 129 -9.63 -32.29 -7.10
C TYR A 129 -8.58 -33.19 -7.75
N ILE A 130 -8.98 -34.32 -8.34
CA ILE A 130 -8.14 -35.13 -9.23
C ILE A 130 -8.53 -34.74 -10.64
N THR A 131 -7.78 -33.82 -11.26
CA THR A 131 -8.08 -33.34 -12.61
C THR A 131 -7.58 -34.32 -13.66
N SER A 132 -8.14 -34.22 -14.88
CA SER A 132 -7.69 -34.99 -16.04
C SER A 132 -6.21 -34.79 -16.38
N THR A 133 -5.65 -33.64 -16.00
CA THR A 133 -4.23 -33.29 -16.11
C THR A 133 -3.34 -33.96 -15.05
N ASP A 134 -3.88 -34.30 -13.89
CA ASP A 134 -3.13 -34.91 -12.78
C ASP A 134 -3.17 -36.44 -12.85
N ASP A 135 -4.35 -37.02 -13.05
CA ASP A 135 -4.56 -38.47 -13.24
C ASP A 135 -5.86 -38.71 -14.02
N HIS A 136 -5.71 -39.04 -15.30
CA HIS A 136 -6.84 -39.19 -16.22
C HIS A 136 -7.77 -40.35 -15.86
N ASP A 137 -7.22 -41.47 -15.37
CA ASP A 137 -7.98 -42.68 -15.08
C ASP A 137 -8.88 -42.47 -13.86
N TRP A 138 -8.33 -41.95 -12.76
CA TRP A 138 -9.10 -41.66 -11.56
C TRP A 138 -10.12 -40.54 -11.77
N HIS A 139 -9.76 -39.50 -12.54
CA HIS A 139 -10.67 -38.44 -12.93
C HIS A 139 -11.93 -38.98 -13.62
N ASP A 140 -11.74 -39.81 -14.65
CA ASP A 140 -12.84 -40.41 -15.41
C ASP A 140 -13.69 -41.36 -14.57
N ILE A 141 -13.07 -42.18 -13.72
CA ILE A 141 -13.81 -43.07 -12.79
C ILE A 141 -14.75 -42.25 -11.90
N PHE A 142 -14.25 -41.17 -11.29
CA PHE A 142 -15.05 -40.32 -10.42
C PHE A 142 -16.13 -39.53 -11.17
N MET A 143 -15.85 -39.07 -12.39
CA MET A 143 -16.81 -38.38 -13.25
C MET A 143 -17.94 -39.32 -13.70
N ILE A 144 -17.61 -40.52 -14.19
CA ILE A 144 -18.59 -41.54 -14.60
C ILE A 144 -19.43 -41.96 -13.39
N ALA A 145 -18.80 -42.21 -12.23
CA ALA A 145 -19.52 -42.53 -11.01
C ALA A 145 -20.49 -41.41 -10.60
N TYR A 146 -20.08 -40.14 -10.71
CA TYR A 146 -20.96 -38.99 -10.46
C TYR A 146 -22.17 -38.97 -11.41
N MET A 147 -21.95 -39.17 -12.71
CA MET A 147 -23.03 -39.21 -13.70
C MET A 147 -24.00 -40.37 -13.45
N LEU A 148 -23.48 -41.57 -13.17
CA LEU A 148 -24.31 -42.75 -12.85
C LEU A 148 -25.13 -42.54 -11.57
N LEU A 149 -24.53 -41.94 -10.53
CA LEU A 149 -25.22 -41.63 -9.27
C LEU A 149 -26.22 -40.48 -9.40
N THR A 150 -26.15 -39.67 -10.46
CA THR A 150 -27.13 -38.63 -10.76
C THR A 150 -28.50 -39.25 -11.10
N ILE A 151 -28.54 -40.43 -11.71
CA ILE A 151 -29.79 -41.16 -12.02
C ILE A 151 -30.61 -41.48 -10.76
N PRO A 152 -30.09 -42.26 -9.78
CA PRO A 152 -30.82 -42.52 -8.55
C PRO A 152 -31.02 -41.26 -7.70
N TRP A 153 -30.14 -40.25 -7.78
CA TRP A 153 -30.35 -38.95 -7.13
C TRP A 153 -31.59 -38.23 -7.66
N THR A 154 -31.73 -38.12 -8.99
CA THR A 154 -32.87 -37.45 -9.65
C THR A 154 -34.18 -38.22 -9.43
N ILE A 155 -34.16 -39.54 -9.63
CA ILE A 155 -35.36 -40.38 -9.46
C ILE A 155 -35.80 -40.40 -7.99
N GLY A 156 -34.85 -40.56 -7.07
CA GLY A 156 -35.12 -40.53 -5.64
C GLY A 156 -35.68 -39.18 -5.20
N GLY A 157 -35.10 -38.07 -5.66
CA GLY A 157 -35.55 -36.70 -5.36
C GLY A 157 -36.97 -36.41 -5.84
N ILE A 158 -37.36 -36.91 -7.01
CA ILE A 158 -38.72 -36.80 -7.54
C ILE A 158 -39.70 -37.66 -6.72
N LYS A 159 -39.28 -38.85 -6.28
CA LYS A 159 -40.12 -39.79 -5.54
C LYS A 159 -40.41 -39.33 -4.10
N ILE A 160 -39.45 -38.69 -3.44
CA ILE A 160 -39.61 -38.19 -2.06
C ILE A 160 -40.30 -36.81 -2.01
N SER A 161 -40.27 -36.03 -3.10
CA SER A 161 -40.91 -34.72 -3.16
C SER A 161 -42.42 -34.75 -2.90
N ALA A 162 -42.89 -33.85 -2.04
CA ALA A 162 -44.31 -33.57 -1.89
C ALA A 162 -44.91 -32.94 -3.18
N LYS A 163 -46.20 -33.19 -3.43
CA LYS A 163 -46.93 -32.59 -4.57
C LYS A 163 -46.93 -31.07 -4.44
N GLY A 164 -46.46 -30.35 -5.46
CA GLY A 164 -46.38 -28.89 -5.45
C GLY A 164 -45.34 -28.33 -6.42
N LYS A 165 -44.91 -27.08 -6.18
CA LYS A 165 -43.91 -26.38 -7.02
C LYS A 165 -42.57 -27.12 -7.07
N ALA A 166 -42.12 -27.70 -5.95
CA ALA A 166 -40.86 -28.46 -5.88
C ALA A 166 -40.86 -29.66 -6.84
N LEU A 167 -41.92 -30.48 -6.83
CA LEU A 167 -42.05 -31.62 -7.73
C LEU A 167 -42.10 -31.21 -9.21
N LYS A 168 -42.83 -30.13 -9.54
CA LYS A 168 -42.92 -29.62 -10.92
C LYS A 168 -41.54 -29.25 -11.46
N TRP A 169 -40.78 -28.45 -10.71
CA TRP A 169 -39.47 -27.98 -11.14
C TRP A 169 -38.39 -29.06 -11.11
N ARG A 170 -38.41 -30.00 -10.14
CA ARG A 170 -37.52 -31.18 -10.17
C ARG A 170 -37.76 -32.06 -11.39
N LYS A 171 -39.02 -32.30 -11.77
CA LYS A 171 -39.33 -33.02 -13.01
C LYS A 171 -38.83 -32.27 -14.23
N PHE A 172 -39.05 -30.96 -14.29
CA PHE A 172 -38.60 -30.14 -15.42
C PHE A 172 -37.07 -30.18 -15.59
N PHE A 173 -36.31 -29.82 -14.55
CA PHE A 173 -34.84 -29.81 -14.63
C PHE A 173 -34.25 -31.21 -14.79
N GLY A 174 -34.83 -32.22 -14.14
CA GLY A 174 -34.40 -33.60 -14.31
C GLY A 174 -34.61 -34.09 -15.75
N ILE A 175 -35.79 -33.85 -16.34
CA ILE A 175 -36.06 -34.21 -17.75
C ILE A 175 -35.15 -33.40 -18.68
N ALA A 176 -35.00 -32.10 -18.46
CA ALA A 176 -34.13 -31.23 -19.27
C ALA A 176 -32.67 -31.72 -19.26
N PHE A 177 -32.15 -32.14 -18.10
CA PHE A 177 -30.82 -32.74 -17.97
C PHE A 177 -30.66 -33.96 -18.89
N TYR A 178 -31.54 -34.97 -18.77
CA TYR A 178 -31.41 -36.19 -19.58
C TYR A 178 -31.71 -35.98 -21.07
N VAL A 179 -32.63 -35.08 -21.42
CA VAL A 179 -32.89 -34.73 -22.82
C VAL A 179 -31.69 -34.05 -23.45
N MET A 180 -30.96 -33.20 -22.71
CA MET A 180 -29.78 -32.50 -23.20
C MET A 180 -28.58 -33.43 -23.46
N ILE A 181 -28.57 -34.64 -22.91
CA ILE A 181 -27.57 -35.68 -23.24
C ILE A 181 -27.66 -36.09 -24.72
N ILE A 182 -28.86 -36.10 -25.32
CA ILE A 182 -29.05 -36.51 -26.73
C ILE A 182 -28.26 -35.61 -27.70
N PRO A 183 -28.47 -34.26 -27.72
CA PRO A 183 -27.67 -33.38 -28.56
C PRO A 183 -26.20 -33.35 -28.14
N LEU A 184 -25.88 -33.48 -26.83
CA LEU A 184 -24.48 -33.59 -26.38
C LEU A 184 -23.75 -34.75 -27.07
N VAL A 185 -24.31 -35.96 -27.04
CA VAL A 185 -23.71 -37.16 -27.68
C VAL A 185 -23.62 -36.98 -29.19
N TYR A 186 -24.66 -36.42 -29.82
CA TYR A 186 -24.63 -36.15 -31.26
C TYR A 186 -23.46 -35.22 -31.63
N PHE A 187 -23.31 -34.08 -30.96
CA PHE A 187 -22.23 -33.13 -31.25
C PHE A 187 -20.86 -33.64 -30.79
N PHE A 188 -20.79 -34.50 -29.77
CA PHE A 188 -19.56 -35.22 -29.43
C PHE A 188 -19.10 -36.11 -30.58
N ILE A 189 -20.00 -36.88 -31.22
CA ILE A 189 -19.69 -37.70 -32.41
C ILE A 189 -19.26 -36.81 -33.58
N GLN A 190 -19.95 -35.70 -33.82
CA GLN A 190 -19.59 -34.76 -34.90
C GLN A 190 -18.19 -34.17 -34.70
N HIS A 191 -17.83 -33.86 -33.45
CA HIS A 191 -16.51 -33.36 -33.09
C HIS A 191 -15.42 -34.45 -33.15
N LYS A 192 -15.62 -35.59 -32.48
CA LYS A 192 -14.57 -36.61 -32.26
C LYS A 192 -14.40 -37.61 -33.40
N ILE A 193 -15.44 -37.90 -34.16
CA ILE A 193 -15.40 -38.94 -35.23
C ILE A 193 -15.47 -38.28 -36.60
N ASN A 194 -16.40 -37.34 -36.80
CA ASN A 194 -16.61 -36.71 -38.11
C ASN A 194 -15.77 -35.45 -38.33
N HIS A 195 -15.04 -34.99 -37.30
CA HIS A 195 -14.17 -33.80 -37.31
C HIS A 195 -14.83 -32.58 -37.95
N VAL A 196 -16.08 -32.28 -37.59
CA VAL A 196 -16.82 -31.12 -38.14
C VAL A 196 -16.38 -29.83 -37.41
N PRO A 197 -15.92 -28.78 -38.13
CA PRO A 197 -15.58 -27.49 -37.52
C PRO A 197 -16.78 -26.86 -36.79
N GLY A 198 -16.57 -26.33 -35.58
CA GLY A 198 -17.61 -25.68 -34.76
C GLY A 198 -18.51 -26.66 -33.98
N ALA A 199 -18.35 -27.97 -34.19
CA ALA A 199 -19.10 -28.98 -33.45
C ALA A 199 -18.69 -29.02 -31.97
N TYR A 200 -17.43 -28.72 -31.64
CA TYR A 200 -16.95 -28.72 -30.26
C TYR A 200 -17.54 -27.55 -29.45
N THR A 201 -17.66 -26.37 -30.05
CA THR A 201 -18.35 -25.22 -29.46
C THR A 201 -19.81 -25.54 -29.15
N THR A 202 -20.51 -26.20 -30.09
CA THR A 202 -21.91 -26.61 -29.87
C THR A 202 -22.03 -27.68 -28.78
N TYR A 203 -21.12 -28.65 -28.78
CA TYR A 203 -20.97 -29.63 -27.71
C TYR A 203 -20.77 -28.96 -26.34
N ALA A 204 -19.89 -27.96 -26.25
CA ALA A 204 -19.62 -27.23 -25.02
C ALA A 204 -20.88 -26.55 -24.48
N PHE A 205 -21.70 -25.91 -25.31
CA PHE A 205 -22.97 -25.33 -24.85
C PHE A 205 -23.93 -26.36 -24.24
N CYS A 206 -23.99 -27.58 -24.80
CA CYS A 206 -24.75 -28.68 -24.23
C CYS A 206 -24.19 -29.12 -22.87
N GLU A 207 -22.86 -29.18 -22.73
CA GLU A 207 -22.17 -29.54 -21.48
C GLU A 207 -22.43 -28.51 -20.37
N TRP A 208 -22.26 -27.22 -20.68
CA TRP A 208 -22.60 -26.12 -19.76
C TRP A 208 -24.07 -26.12 -19.36
N SER A 209 -24.97 -26.50 -20.27
CA SER A 209 -26.40 -26.65 -19.97
C SER A 209 -26.68 -27.78 -18.99
N LEU A 210 -25.95 -28.91 -19.07
CA LEU A 210 -26.08 -30.00 -18.09
C LEU A 210 -25.68 -29.53 -16.68
N ILE A 211 -24.57 -28.81 -16.55
CA ILE A 211 -24.15 -28.23 -15.27
C ILE A 211 -25.21 -27.29 -14.71
N PHE A 212 -25.76 -26.42 -15.56
CA PHE A 212 -26.83 -25.52 -15.17
C PHE A 212 -28.07 -26.28 -14.66
N PHE A 213 -28.52 -27.31 -15.39
CA PHE A 213 -29.69 -28.09 -14.98
C PHE A 213 -29.45 -28.89 -13.70
N ASP A 214 -28.22 -29.36 -13.47
CA ASP A 214 -27.87 -30.08 -12.25
C ASP A 214 -27.92 -29.17 -11.02
N ILE A 215 -27.27 -28.00 -11.09
CA ILE A 215 -27.32 -26.99 -10.03
C ILE A 215 -28.76 -26.50 -9.81
N ALA A 216 -29.50 -26.25 -10.89
CA ALA A 216 -30.89 -25.81 -10.82
C ALA A 216 -31.81 -26.88 -10.19
N TYR A 217 -31.57 -28.16 -10.46
CA TYR A 217 -32.32 -29.27 -9.85
C TYR A 217 -32.17 -29.26 -8.33
N ASP A 218 -30.96 -29.07 -7.82
CA ASP A 218 -30.70 -28.99 -6.38
C ASP A 218 -31.22 -27.67 -5.77
N ALA A 219 -31.21 -26.57 -6.52
CA ALA A 219 -31.78 -25.29 -6.11
C ALA A 219 -33.28 -25.37 -5.79
N VAL A 220 -34.01 -26.32 -6.41
CA VAL A 220 -35.44 -26.56 -6.13
C VAL A 220 -35.69 -26.93 -4.66
N SER A 221 -34.68 -27.43 -3.93
CA SER A 221 -34.76 -27.68 -2.47
C SER A 221 -35.15 -26.43 -1.66
N VAL A 222 -35.00 -25.22 -2.22
CA VAL A 222 -35.46 -23.98 -1.60
C VAL A 222 -36.94 -24.01 -1.26
N PHE A 223 -37.78 -24.64 -2.10
CA PHE A 223 -39.21 -24.75 -1.86
C PHE A 223 -39.51 -25.71 -0.70
N ASP A 224 -38.76 -26.82 -0.61
CA ASP A 224 -38.91 -27.79 0.47
C ASP A 224 -38.44 -27.21 1.81
N PHE A 225 -37.32 -26.48 1.81
CA PHE A 225 -36.73 -25.92 3.03
C PHE A 225 -37.40 -24.61 3.48
N SER A 226 -38.15 -23.95 2.61
CA SER A 226 -38.89 -22.74 2.98
C SER A 226 -39.87 -22.95 4.15
N ALA A 227 -40.38 -24.18 4.29
CA ALA A 227 -41.29 -24.61 5.35
C ALA A 227 -40.60 -25.04 6.66
N PHE A 228 -39.26 -25.05 6.70
CA PHE A 228 -38.47 -25.54 7.84
C PHE A 228 -37.57 -24.46 8.45
N GLU A 229 -37.51 -24.44 9.78
CA GLU A 229 -36.65 -23.56 10.57
C GLU A 229 -35.70 -24.40 11.41
N ILE A 230 -34.40 -24.17 11.28
CA ILE A 230 -33.37 -24.80 12.11
C ILE A 230 -33.21 -23.94 13.35
N ARG A 231 -33.45 -24.52 14.52
CA ARG A 231 -33.32 -23.85 15.82
C ARG A 231 -32.20 -24.52 16.62
N VAL A 232 -31.25 -23.72 17.10
CA VAL A 232 -30.23 -24.17 18.04
C VAL A 232 -30.78 -23.94 19.45
N ILE A 233 -30.92 -25.01 20.23
CA ILE A 233 -31.53 -24.97 21.56
C ILE A 233 -30.44 -25.25 22.60
N ASP A 234 -30.32 -24.37 23.59
CA ASP A 234 -29.46 -24.57 24.75
C ASP A 234 -30.16 -25.45 25.79
N MET A 235 -29.83 -26.74 25.76
CA MET A 235 -30.41 -27.74 26.67
C MET A 235 -29.99 -27.54 28.13
N ASN A 236 -28.84 -26.91 28.39
CA ASN A 236 -28.25 -26.82 29.72
C ASN A 236 -28.24 -25.40 30.29
N GLY A 237 -28.69 -24.40 29.53
CA GLY A 237 -28.74 -22.99 29.96
C GLY A 237 -27.37 -22.36 30.16
N ILE A 238 -26.32 -22.85 29.47
CA ILE A 238 -24.93 -22.38 29.62
C ILE A 238 -24.71 -21.09 28.80
N THR A 239 -25.42 -20.90 27.70
CA THR A 239 -25.32 -19.72 26.83
C THR A 239 -26.16 -18.55 27.35
N ALA A 240 -25.73 -17.97 28.47
CA ALA A 240 -26.35 -16.81 29.12
C ALA A 240 -26.16 -15.46 28.37
N GLY A 241 -26.21 -15.43 27.03
CA GLY A 241 -25.76 -14.27 26.25
C GLY A 241 -26.61 -13.81 25.05
N PHE A 242 -27.54 -14.60 24.51
CA PHE A 242 -28.31 -14.20 23.33
C PHE A 242 -29.80 -14.04 23.67
N PRO A 243 -30.42 -12.87 23.42
CA PRO A 243 -31.86 -12.74 23.52
C PRO A 243 -32.53 -13.54 22.39
N PRO A 244 -33.65 -14.23 22.66
CA PRO A 244 -34.37 -14.99 21.65
C PRO A 244 -34.98 -14.04 20.61
N VAL A 245 -34.77 -14.33 19.33
CA VAL A 245 -35.37 -13.60 18.22
C VAL A 245 -36.88 -13.88 18.21
N GLY A 246 -37.67 -12.82 18.43
CA GLY A 246 -39.11 -12.83 18.19
C GLY A 246 -39.99 -12.97 19.43
N LYS A 247 -40.25 -11.85 20.10
CA LYS A 247 -41.59 -11.41 20.55
C LYS A 247 -41.43 -10.04 21.21
N SER A 248 -42.04 -9.02 20.59
CA SER A 248 -42.29 -7.74 21.24
C SER A 248 -43.21 -8.00 22.44
N SER A 249 -42.70 -7.84 23.66
CA SER A 249 -43.53 -7.78 24.85
C SER A 249 -43.20 -6.52 25.63
N SER A 250 -44.12 -5.55 25.49
CA SER A 250 -44.59 -4.58 26.48
C SER A 250 -43.64 -4.20 27.62
N HIS A 251 -43.27 -2.93 27.62
CA HIS A 251 -43.05 -2.05 28.78
C HIS A 251 -43.11 -2.73 30.15
N ARG A 252 -41.94 -2.89 30.78
CA ARG A 252 -41.80 -2.66 32.23
C ARG A 252 -40.49 -1.92 32.49
N ASP A 253 -40.66 -0.70 32.97
CA ASP A 253 -39.62 0.12 33.57
C ASP A 253 -38.91 -0.68 34.66
N LEU A 254 -37.67 -1.07 34.37
CA LEU A 254 -36.72 -1.49 35.40
C LEU A 254 -35.60 -0.46 35.38
N LYS A 255 -35.72 0.51 36.29
CA LYS A 255 -34.62 1.34 36.76
C LYS A 255 -33.50 0.40 37.21
N VAL A 256 -32.51 0.20 36.35
CA VAL A 256 -31.24 -0.37 36.74
C VAL A 256 -30.54 0.70 37.57
N LYS A 257 -30.32 0.38 38.84
CA LYS A 257 -29.45 1.15 39.72
C LYS A 257 -28.11 1.36 39.02
N ASP A 258 -27.83 2.62 38.72
CA ASP A 258 -26.50 3.15 38.51
C ASP A 258 -25.64 2.83 39.74
N ALA A 259 -25.04 1.64 39.75
CA ALA A 259 -23.99 1.30 40.69
C ALA A 259 -22.65 1.60 40.01
N GLY A 260 -22.13 2.81 40.28
CA GLY A 260 -20.72 3.14 40.05
C GLY A 260 -20.40 4.08 38.88
N LEU A 261 -21.26 5.03 38.53
CA LEU A 261 -20.90 6.13 37.62
C LEU A 261 -20.75 7.45 38.37
N LEU A 262 -19.84 7.50 39.33
CA LEU A 262 -19.39 8.74 39.95
C LEU A 262 -17.87 8.66 40.17
N THR A 263 -17.17 9.68 39.65
CA THR A 263 -15.74 10.01 39.77
C THR A 263 -14.76 9.32 38.80
N GLY A 264 -13.89 10.15 38.18
CA GLY A 264 -12.56 9.72 37.74
C GLY A 264 -12.39 9.22 36.30
N PHE A 265 -11.25 9.62 35.73
CA PHE A 265 -10.53 8.93 34.66
C PHE A 265 -10.56 7.40 34.86
N THR A 266 -11.15 6.63 33.94
CA THR A 266 -11.15 5.16 34.06
C THR A 266 -10.00 4.58 33.24
N ILE A 267 -9.15 3.78 33.89
CA ILE A 267 -8.00 3.10 33.26
C ILE A 267 -8.43 2.31 32.01
N GLY A 268 -9.60 1.65 32.07
CA GLY A 268 -10.15 0.91 30.93
C GLY A 268 -10.57 1.78 29.73
N GLY A 269 -10.98 3.03 29.96
CA GLY A 269 -11.30 3.98 28.89
C GLY A 269 -10.04 4.48 28.17
N LEU A 270 -8.99 4.80 28.94
CA LEU A 270 -7.69 5.16 28.39
C LEU A 270 -7.09 4.01 27.58
N LEU A 271 -7.12 2.78 28.11
CA LEU A 271 -6.59 1.60 27.43
C LEU A 271 -7.23 1.38 26.05
N ARG A 272 -8.56 1.51 25.94
CA ARG A 272 -9.26 1.39 24.64
C ARG A 272 -8.88 2.50 23.66
N PHE A 273 -8.64 3.71 24.16
CA PHE A 273 -8.15 4.81 23.34
C PHE A 273 -6.74 4.51 22.82
N THR A 274 -5.83 4.06 23.70
CA THR A 274 -4.47 3.64 23.33
C THR A 274 -4.47 2.54 22.28
N ILE A 275 -5.33 1.51 22.42
CA ILE A 275 -5.48 0.44 21.42
C ILE A 275 -5.89 1.02 20.06
N SER A 276 -6.82 1.98 20.04
CA SER A 276 -7.28 2.61 18.79
C SER A 276 -6.19 3.46 18.15
N VAL A 277 -5.39 4.17 18.96
CA VAL A 277 -4.21 4.91 18.50
C VAL A 277 -3.20 3.95 17.88
N TYR A 278 -2.92 2.82 18.53
CA TYR A 278 -1.97 1.83 18.03
C TYR A 278 -2.44 1.17 16.72
N ASN A 279 -3.70 0.76 16.64
CA ASN A 279 -4.26 0.20 15.40
C ASN A 279 -4.18 1.20 14.23
N SER A 280 -4.42 2.49 14.51
CA SER A 280 -4.24 3.56 13.51
C SER A 280 -2.77 3.75 13.13
N PHE A 281 -1.84 3.70 14.07
CA PHE A 281 -0.40 3.72 13.79
C PHE A 281 0.01 2.58 12.84
N VAL A 282 -0.45 1.35 13.11
CA VAL A 282 -0.20 0.22 12.21
C VAL A 282 -0.87 0.44 10.85
N PHE A 283 -2.08 1.00 10.80
CA PHE A 283 -2.80 1.25 9.54
C PHE A 283 -1.99 2.19 8.65
N TRP A 284 -1.54 3.32 9.21
CA TRP A 284 -0.71 4.28 8.48
C TRP A 284 0.65 3.70 8.09
N SER A 285 1.27 2.89 8.96
CA SER A 285 2.55 2.25 8.65
C SER A 285 2.43 1.28 7.47
N VAL A 286 1.39 0.45 7.45
CA VAL A 286 1.14 -0.52 6.37
C VAL A 286 0.73 0.20 5.08
N LEU A 287 -0.19 1.18 5.15
CA LEU A 287 -0.64 1.94 3.97
C LEU A 287 0.51 2.70 3.30
N THR A 288 1.36 3.38 4.09
CA THR A 288 2.50 4.17 3.57
C THR A 288 3.61 3.30 3.00
N SER A 289 3.71 2.02 3.42
CA SER A 289 4.68 1.09 2.84
C SER A 289 4.32 0.59 1.45
N LEU A 290 3.04 0.58 1.08
CA LEU A 290 2.58 -0.03 -0.18
C LEU A 290 3.23 0.63 -1.41
N GLY A 291 3.29 1.97 -1.43
CA GLY A 291 3.90 2.70 -2.54
C GLY A 291 5.38 2.33 -2.72
N VAL A 292 6.12 2.23 -1.63
CA VAL A 292 7.55 1.88 -1.61
C VAL A 292 7.82 0.52 -2.23
N LEU A 293 7.00 -0.47 -1.88
CA LEU A 293 7.14 -1.83 -2.42
C LEU A 293 6.68 -1.93 -3.87
N ILE A 294 5.67 -1.15 -4.27
CA ILE A 294 5.27 -1.08 -5.69
C ILE A 294 6.41 -0.48 -6.52
N TRP A 295 7.02 0.62 -6.07
CA TRP A 295 8.04 1.36 -6.82
C TRP A 295 9.28 0.54 -7.17
N TYR A 296 9.63 -0.44 -6.34
CA TYR A 296 10.71 -1.38 -6.63
C TYR A 296 10.53 -2.10 -7.98
N PHE A 297 9.32 -2.35 -8.47
CA PHE A 297 9.17 -3.06 -9.76
C PHE A 297 9.40 -2.13 -10.96
N PRO A 298 8.72 -0.98 -11.09
CA PRO A 298 8.98 -0.05 -12.19
C PRO A 298 10.45 0.37 -12.34
N LEU A 299 11.17 0.53 -11.23
CA LEU A 299 12.57 0.92 -11.28
C LEU A 299 13.46 -0.18 -11.92
N TRP A 300 13.16 -1.46 -11.71
CA TRP A 300 13.95 -2.57 -12.27
C TRP A 300 13.46 -3.03 -13.66
N TYR A 301 12.17 -2.83 -13.96
CA TYR A 301 11.59 -3.15 -15.28
C TYR A 301 11.63 -1.97 -16.25
N MET A 302 12.02 -0.78 -15.80
CA MET A 302 12.01 0.48 -16.56
C MET A 302 10.64 0.73 -17.24
N GLY A 303 9.55 0.51 -16.50
CA GLY A 303 8.18 0.63 -17.02
C GLY A 303 7.12 -0.06 -16.15
N ILE A 304 5.88 -0.12 -16.64
CA ILE A 304 4.77 -0.79 -15.92
C ILE A 304 4.99 -2.31 -15.90
N SER A 305 5.12 -2.87 -14.70
CA SER A 305 5.42 -4.29 -14.47
C SER A 305 4.17 -5.18 -14.33
N GLY A 306 3.00 -4.57 -14.09
CA GLY A 306 1.76 -5.23 -13.73
C GLY A 306 1.53 -5.30 -12.22
N TYR A 307 2.58 -5.20 -11.39
CA TYR A 307 2.46 -5.16 -9.93
C TYR A 307 1.76 -3.89 -9.43
N GLU A 308 1.72 -2.83 -10.23
CA GLU A 308 1.04 -1.57 -9.89
C GLU A 308 -0.45 -1.77 -9.60
N VAL A 309 -1.06 -2.86 -10.10
CA VAL A 309 -2.44 -3.26 -9.80
C VAL A 309 -2.68 -3.48 -8.29
N THR A 310 -1.63 -3.80 -7.51
CA THR A 310 -1.76 -3.98 -6.05
C THR A 310 -2.13 -2.68 -5.34
N LEU A 311 -1.98 -1.51 -5.96
CA LEU A 311 -2.50 -0.25 -5.45
C LEU A 311 -4.00 -0.34 -5.13
N LEU A 312 -4.76 -1.06 -5.98
CA LEU A 312 -6.21 -1.25 -5.84
C LEU A 312 -6.62 -2.06 -4.60
N SER A 313 -5.65 -2.62 -3.86
CA SER A 313 -5.90 -3.25 -2.56
C SER A 313 -6.53 -2.30 -1.53
N SER A 314 -6.28 -0.99 -1.66
CA SER A 314 -6.88 0.02 -0.79
C SER A 314 -8.41 0.06 -0.92
N ILE A 315 -8.96 -0.35 -2.08
CA ILE A 315 -10.39 -0.38 -2.43
C ILE A 315 -11.13 -1.57 -1.77
N ALA A 316 -10.42 -2.45 -1.05
CA ALA A 316 -11.00 -3.60 -0.34
C ALA A 316 -12.27 -3.34 0.49
N PRO A 317 -12.57 -2.13 1.03
CA PRO A 317 -13.86 -1.88 1.67
C PRO A 317 -15.07 -2.15 0.76
N LEU A 318 -14.95 -2.14 -0.57
CA LEU A 318 -16.04 -2.58 -1.46
C LEU A 318 -16.53 -4.00 -1.15
N LEU A 319 -15.66 -4.88 -0.63
CA LEU A 319 -16.03 -6.23 -0.19
C LEU A 319 -17.05 -6.23 0.94
N LEU A 320 -17.11 -5.17 1.75
CA LEU A 320 -18.14 -4.98 2.76
C LEU A 320 -19.53 -4.76 2.14
N GLY A 321 -19.64 -4.55 0.83
CA GLY A 321 -20.92 -4.63 0.11
C GLY A 321 -21.53 -6.02 0.10
N LEU A 322 -20.72 -7.07 0.31
CA LEU A 322 -21.18 -8.45 0.47
C LEU A 322 -21.69 -8.67 1.90
N PRO A 323 -22.96 -9.10 2.09
CA PRO A 323 -23.53 -9.22 3.44
C PRO A 323 -22.74 -10.11 4.38
N PHE A 324 -22.15 -11.20 3.87
CA PHE A 324 -21.36 -12.11 4.71
C PHE A 324 -20.08 -11.44 5.24
N ALA A 325 -19.38 -10.68 4.38
CA ALA A 325 -18.13 -10.02 4.74
C ALA A 325 -18.41 -8.87 5.73
N ALA A 326 -19.45 -8.08 5.46
CA ALA A 326 -19.95 -7.09 6.41
C ALA A 326 -20.22 -7.73 7.77
N ILE A 327 -21.05 -8.78 7.85
CA ILE A 327 -21.40 -9.43 9.13
C ILE A 327 -20.16 -10.01 9.83
N LEU A 328 -19.24 -10.64 9.09
CA LEU A 328 -18.05 -11.26 9.64
C LEU A 328 -17.16 -10.24 10.34
N PHE A 329 -16.73 -9.20 9.62
CA PHE A 329 -15.82 -8.19 10.16
C PHE A 329 -16.51 -7.28 11.17
N ASP A 330 -17.82 -7.06 11.03
CA ASP A 330 -18.63 -6.34 11.98
C ASP A 330 -18.75 -7.08 13.33
N LYS A 331 -18.92 -8.41 13.30
CA LYS A 331 -19.00 -9.24 14.52
C LYS A 331 -17.64 -9.51 15.14
N PHE A 332 -16.60 -9.67 14.32
CA PHE A 332 -15.25 -10.01 14.72
C PHE A 332 -14.24 -9.01 14.13
N PRO A 333 -14.23 -7.74 14.58
CA PRO A 333 -13.30 -6.73 14.07
C PRO A 333 -11.83 -7.10 14.32
N GLN A 334 -11.55 -7.98 15.28
CA GLN A 334 -10.23 -8.53 15.55
C GLN A 334 -9.64 -9.24 14.32
N ILE A 335 -10.47 -9.86 13.47
CA ILE A 335 -10.00 -10.52 12.25
C ILE A 335 -9.38 -9.51 11.29
N ALA A 336 -10.05 -8.37 11.07
CA ALA A 336 -9.50 -7.32 10.19
C ALA A 336 -8.24 -6.68 10.80
N GLN A 337 -8.22 -6.44 12.12
CA GLN A 337 -7.05 -5.89 12.80
C GLN A 337 -5.86 -6.85 12.80
N LEU A 338 -6.08 -8.16 13.01
CA LEU A 338 -5.04 -9.18 12.89
C LEU A 338 -4.57 -9.33 11.43
N GLY A 339 -5.48 -9.26 10.46
CA GLY A 339 -5.16 -9.30 9.05
C GLY A 339 -4.28 -8.13 8.60
N GLN A 340 -4.48 -6.93 9.16
CA GLN A 340 -3.62 -5.77 8.88
C GLN A 340 -2.16 -6.02 9.30
N LEU A 341 -1.92 -6.78 10.37
CA LEU A 341 -0.57 -7.11 10.84
C LEU A 341 0.19 -8.01 9.87
N ILE A 342 -0.47 -8.66 8.92
CA ILE A 342 0.19 -9.36 7.82
C ILE A 342 1.10 -8.39 7.06
N GLY A 343 0.69 -7.13 6.90
CA GLY A 343 1.51 -6.11 6.24
C GLY A 343 2.80 -5.77 7.01
N VAL A 344 2.76 -5.77 8.34
CA VAL A 344 3.97 -5.61 9.15
C VAL A 344 4.81 -6.89 9.11
N ALA A 345 4.17 -8.07 9.15
CA ALA A 345 4.82 -9.37 9.12
C ALA A 345 5.47 -9.69 7.77
N ALA A 346 5.17 -8.94 6.72
CA ALA A 346 5.78 -9.11 5.40
C ALA A 346 7.31 -8.96 5.43
N TYR A 347 7.91 -8.29 6.43
CA TYR A 347 9.38 -8.29 6.61
C TYR A 347 9.99 -9.69 6.83
N LEU A 348 9.18 -10.71 7.14
CA LEU A 348 9.63 -12.11 7.22
C LEU A 348 9.70 -12.78 5.85
N VAL A 349 9.20 -12.13 4.80
CA VAL A 349 9.14 -12.65 3.43
C VAL A 349 10.34 -12.12 2.64
N PRO A 350 11.31 -12.97 2.29
CA PRO A 350 12.54 -12.50 1.64
C PRO A 350 12.31 -12.05 0.19
N GLY A 351 11.47 -12.76 -0.58
CA GLY A 351 11.24 -12.46 -1.99
C GLY A 351 10.52 -11.12 -2.20
N PRO A 352 11.02 -10.20 -3.05
CA PRO A 352 10.39 -8.90 -3.30
C PRO A 352 8.92 -8.99 -3.74
N SER A 353 8.61 -9.85 -4.70
CA SER A 353 7.25 -10.08 -5.22
C SER A 353 6.31 -10.62 -4.16
N ASP A 354 6.72 -11.65 -3.44
CA ASP A 354 5.93 -12.27 -2.37
C ASP A 354 5.73 -11.30 -1.19
N ARG A 355 6.74 -10.48 -0.89
CA ARG A 355 6.66 -9.41 0.13
C ARG A 355 5.61 -8.38 -0.25
N LEU A 356 5.62 -7.90 -1.51
CA LEU A 356 4.59 -6.98 -2.01
C LEU A 356 3.18 -7.58 -1.89
N LEU A 357 2.97 -8.84 -2.31
CA LEU A 357 1.67 -9.50 -2.21
C LEU A 357 1.22 -9.67 -0.75
N THR A 358 2.15 -9.92 0.16
CA THR A 358 1.88 -10.02 1.60
C THR A 358 1.46 -8.66 2.18
N VAL A 359 2.16 -7.57 1.83
CA VAL A 359 1.76 -6.20 2.22
C VAL A 359 0.41 -5.81 1.63
N THR A 360 0.15 -6.21 0.38
CA THR A 360 -1.13 -6.00 -0.32
C THR A 360 -2.28 -6.57 0.50
N ALA A 361 -2.15 -7.81 1.00
CA ALA A 361 -3.14 -8.41 1.90
C ALA A 361 -3.32 -7.61 3.20
N GLY A 362 -2.21 -7.15 3.81
CA GLY A 362 -2.25 -6.27 4.98
C GLY A 362 -3.01 -4.97 4.75
N VAL A 363 -2.80 -4.31 3.61
CA VAL A 363 -3.52 -3.08 3.23
C VAL A 363 -5.02 -3.36 3.06
N MET A 364 -5.39 -4.45 2.38
CA MET A 364 -6.81 -4.83 2.21
C MET A 364 -7.52 -4.97 3.57
N PHE A 365 -6.90 -5.69 4.50
CA PHE A 365 -7.47 -5.87 5.83
C PHE A 365 -7.47 -4.57 6.63
N GLY A 366 -6.45 -3.71 6.49
CA GLY A 366 -6.39 -2.43 7.18
C GLY A 366 -7.45 -1.43 6.73
N THR A 367 -7.71 -1.31 5.44
CA THR A 367 -8.77 -0.43 4.92
C THR A 367 -10.17 -0.95 5.30
N ILE A 368 -10.36 -2.28 5.32
CA ILE A 368 -11.55 -2.91 5.89
C ILE A 368 -11.69 -2.60 7.39
N ALA A 369 -10.61 -2.73 8.16
CA ALA A 369 -10.60 -2.47 9.61
C ALA A 369 -10.99 -1.02 9.92
N LEU A 370 -10.42 -0.06 9.19
CA LEU A 370 -10.78 1.36 9.28
C LEU A 370 -12.26 1.58 8.97
N SER A 371 -12.77 0.96 7.90
CA SER A 371 -14.17 1.09 7.47
C SER A 371 -15.16 0.54 8.51
N ILE A 372 -14.83 -0.59 9.13
CA ILE A 372 -15.63 -1.22 10.19
C ILE A 372 -15.57 -0.39 11.48
N GLU A 373 -14.42 0.21 11.80
CA GLU A 373 -14.27 1.04 13.00
C GLU A 373 -15.22 2.24 13.01
N PHE A 374 -15.54 2.79 11.83
CA PHE A 374 -16.50 3.87 11.65
C PHE A 374 -17.90 3.40 11.24
N TRP A 375 -18.18 2.09 11.18
CA TRP A 375 -19.51 1.58 10.87
C TRP A 375 -20.52 1.87 12.01
N ASN A 376 -21.66 2.52 11.71
CA ASN A 376 -22.77 2.81 12.64
C ASN A 376 -22.38 3.65 13.87
N VAL A 377 -21.26 4.38 13.81
CA VAL A 377 -20.78 5.21 14.93
C VAL A 377 -21.63 6.47 15.13
N THR A 378 -22.41 6.87 14.13
CA THR A 378 -23.39 7.98 14.17
C THR A 378 -24.43 7.89 15.29
N ALA A 379 -24.70 6.69 15.79
CA ALA A 379 -25.54 6.49 16.98
C ALA A 379 -24.92 7.04 18.29
N ARG A 380 -23.61 7.32 18.27
CA ARG A 380 -22.77 7.62 19.45
C ARG A 380 -21.73 8.69 19.08
N PRO A 381 -22.11 9.98 19.01
CA PRO A 381 -21.24 11.05 18.52
C PRO A 381 -19.89 11.16 19.25
N PHE A 382 -19.85 10.91 20.56
CA PHE A 382 -18.59 10.94 21.33
C PHE A 382 -17.66 9.76 21.06
N LEU A 383 -18.20 8.60 20.68
CA LEU A 383 -17.39 7.47 20.24
C LEU A 383 -16.74 7.79 18.89
N GLY A 384 -17.49 8.40 17.96
CA GLY A 384 -16.97 8.84 16.66
C GLY A 384 -15.87 9.87 16.79
N LEU A 385 -16.08 10.87 17.65
CA LEU A 385 -15.04 11.85 17.98
C LEU A 385 -13.81 11.16 18.56
N SER A 386 -13.98 10.28 19.55
CA SER A 386 -12.87 9.54 20.16
C SER A 386 -12.08 8.70 19.14
N LYS A 387 -12.76 8.00 18.24
CA LYS A 387 -12.11 7.17 17.21
C LYS A 387 -11.39 8.01 16.15
N ALA A 388 -11.99 9.11 15.71
CA ALA A 388 -11.36 10.04 14.75
C ALA A 388 -10.13 10.75 15.36
N THR A 389 -10.20 11.12 16.63
CA THR A 389 -9.03 11.64 17.36
C THR A 389 -7.94 10.58 17.49
N ALA A 390 -8.29 9.33 17.83
CA ALA A 390 -7.33 8.24 17.89
C ALA A 390 -6.70 7.95 16.51
N PHE A 391 -7.49 8.02 15.44
CA PHE A 391 -7.00 7.90 14.06
C PHE A 391 -5.92 8.95 13.76
N SER A 392 -6.20 10.22 14.08
CA SER A 392 -5.27 11.34 13.89
C SER A 392 -4.01 11.24 14.75
N ILE A 393 -4.15 10.79 16.01
CA ILE A 393 -3.00 10.61 16.90
C ILE A 393 -2.15 9.42 16.42
N GLY A 394 -2.74 8.32 15.94
CA GLY A 394 -1.99 7.21 15.36
C GLY A 394 -1.19 7.61 14.13
N PHE A 395 -1.75 8.49 13.29
CA PHE A 395 -1.01 9.12 12.19
C PHE A 395 0.20 9.92 12.70
N ILE A 396 -0.01 10.80 13.69
CA ILE A 396 1.08 11.57 14.31
C ILE A 396 2.14 10.65 14.91
N VAL A 397 1.77 9.55 15.56
CA VAL A 397 2.73 8.56 16.08
C VAL A 397 3.55 7.94 14.94
N SER A 398 2.95 7.68 13.77
CA SER A 398 3.67 7.20 12.58
C SER A 398 4.70 8.24 12.09
N VAL A 399 4.32 9.52 12.04
CA VAL A 399 5.23 10.61 11.65
C VAL A 399 6.34 10.81 12.67
N ILE A 400 6.03 10.71 13.98
CA ILE A 400 7.04 10.77 15.05
C ILE A 400 8.00 9.58 14.97
N ALA A 401 7.50 8.39 14.65
CA ALA A 401 8.36 7.23 14.45
C ALA A 401 9.34 7.48 13.30
N LYS A 402 8.88 7.98 12.15
CA LYS A 402 9.77 8.39 11.05
C LYS A 402 10.76 9.49 11.48
N PHE A 403 10.29 10.53 12.17
CA PHE A 403 11.15 11.59 12.69
C PHE A 403 12.16 11.10 13.75
N ALA A 404 11.91 10.02 14.46
CA ALA A 404 12.87 9.45 15.41
C ALA A 404 13.85 8.47 14.75
N PHE A 405 13.48 7.89 13.61
CA PHE A 405 14.22 6.87 12.87
C PHE A 405 14.63 7.38 11.48
N TYR A 406 15.15 8.60 11.41
CA TYR A 406 15.75 9.18 10.21
C TYR A 406 14.89 9.05 8.94
N ALA A 407 13.62 9.45 9.06
CA ALA A 407 12.59 9.40 8.01
C ALA A 407 12.12 7.99 7.58
N ASN A 408 12.60 6.91 8.20
CA ASN A 408 12.10 5.55 8.00
C ASN A 408 11.10 5.14 9.09
N ASN A 409 10.02 4.46 8.70
CA ASN A 409 9.11 3.89 9.70
C ASN A 409 9.69 2.56 10.18
N PRO A 410 9.97 2.39 11.49
CA PRO A 410 10.70 1.23 11.98
C PRO A 410 9.91 -0.08 11.87
N ILE A 411 8.60 -0.05 11.60
CA ILE A 411 7.80 -1.27 11.39
C ILE A 411 7.42 -1.49 9.92
N TRP A 412 8.04 -0.75 8.99
CA TRP A 412 7.85 -1.00 7.57
C TRP A 412 8.42 -2.37 7.16
N PRO A 413 7.81 -3.01 6.15
CA PRO A 413 8.22 -4.33 5.67
C PRO A 413 9.55 -4.32 4.90
N ILE A 414 10.10 -3.14 4.55
CA ILE A 414 11.47 -2.99 4.03
C ILE A 414 12.54 -2.86 5.13
N MET A 415 12.13 -2.93 6.39
CA MET A 415 13.02 -2.85 7.55
C MET A 415 13.20 -4.22 8.19
N HIS A 416 14.37 -4.44 8.79
CA HIS A 416 14.73 -5.58 9.62
C HIS A 416 15.74 -5.15 10.68
N GLU A 417 16.07 -6.06 11.61
CA GLU A 417 16.91 -5.76 12.78
C GLU A 417 18.25 -5.08 12.41
N GLU A 418 18.94 -5.56 11.38
CA GLU A 418 20.24 -5.02 10.96
C GLU A 418 20.18 -3.61 10.33
N ASN A 419 19.03 -3.18 9.77
CA ASN A 419 18.86 -1.83 9.20
C ASN A 419 17.99 -0.91 10.08
N GLY A 420 17.72 -1.30 11.34
CA GLY A 420 17.02 -0.47 12.33
C GLY A 420 15.53 -0.78 12.51
N GLY A 421 15.04 -1.88 11.93
CA GLY A 421 13.65 -2.33 12.04
C GLY A 421 13.25 -2.84 13.43
N TRP A 422 12.06 -2.45 13.88
CA TRP A 422 11.38 -2.85 15.11
C TRP A 422 10.13 -3.70 14.83
N ASN A 423 10.09 -4.38 13.69
CA ASN A 423 8.94 -5.14 13.21
C ASN A 423 8.44 -6.17 14.24
N LYS A 424 9.34 -6.89 14.91
CA LYS A 424 9.00 -7.86 15.98
C LYS A 424 8.20 -7.21 17.12
N THR A 425 8.66 -6.06 17.61
CA THR A 425 7.98 -5.26 18.65
C THR A 425 6.65 -4.72 18.15
N GLY A 426 6.64 -4.20 16.92
CA GLY A 426 5.44 -3.72 16.23
C GLY A 426 4.35 -4.79 16.12
N LEU A 427 4.74 -6.01 15.77
CA LEU A 427 3.83 -7.16 15.69
C LEU A 427 3.33 -7.59 17.06
N ALA A 428 4.20 -7.72 18.06
CA ALA A 428 3.79 -8.17 19.39
C ALA A 428 2.75 -7.23 20.01
N LEU A 429 3.02 -5.92 19.98
CA LEU A 429 2.07 -4.90 20.45
C LEU A 429 0.80 -4.85 19.60
N GLY A 430 0.93 -5.07 18.28
CA GLY A 430 -0.19 -5.14 17.35
C GLY A 430 -1.12 -6.31 17.60
N VAL A 431 -0.59 -7.50 17.89
CA VAL A 431 -1.41 -8.68 18.23
C VAL A 431 -2.21 -8.40 19.50
N VAL A 432 -1.58 -7.81 20.51
CA VAL A 432 -2.27 -7.41 21.75
C VAL A 432 -3.37 -6.38 21.45
N ALA A 433 -3.07 -5.33 20.69
CA ALA A 433 -4.04 -4.29 20.32
C ALA A 433 -5.22 -4.88 19.50
N ALA A 434 -4.93 -5.76 18.54
CA ALA A 434 -5.93 -6.42 17.70
C ALA A 434 -6.86 -7.32 18.52
N ILE A 435 -6.33 -8.15 19.43
CA ILE A 435 -7.13 -9.02 20.30
C ILE A 435 -8.00 -8.19 21.26
N LEU A 436 -7.42 -7.14 21.84
CA LEU A 436 -8.13 -6.25 22.78
C LEU A 436 -9.04 -5.24 22.08
N THR A 437 -9.13 -5.26 20.75
CA THR A 437 -10.06 -4.42 20.00
C THR A 437 -11.49 -4.84 20.34
N THR A 438 -12.18 -4.00 21.09
CA THR A 438 -13.58 -4.23 21.45
C THR A 438 -14.51 -3.45 20.54
N ARG A 439 -15.59 -4.11 20.08
CA ARG A 439 -16.71 -3.40 19.49
C ARG A 439 -17.70 -2.97 20.57
N PRO A 440 -18.08 -1.68 20.64
CA PRO A 440 -19.17 -1.26 21.50
C PRO A 440 -20.47 -1.88 20.98
N GLN A 441 -21.11 -2.78 21.75
CA GLN A 441 -22.38 -3.41 21.36
C GLN A 441 -23.40 -2.34 20.94
N ALA A 442 -24.04 -2.54 19.78
CA ALA A 442 -25.11 -1.66 19.33
C ALA A 442 -26.24 -1.68 20.38
N GLY A 443 -26.49 -0.55 21.02
CA GLY A 443 -27.80 -0.36 21.66
C GLY A 443 -28.87 -0.31 20.57
N THR A 444 -30.14 -0.38 20.93
CA THR A 444 -31.23 -0.07 19.99
C THR A 444 -31.04 1.34 19.46
N VAL A 445 -30.43 1.47 18.28
CA VAL A 445 -30.18 2.76 17.62
C VAL A 445 -31.44 3.10 16.83
N ASP A 446 -32.01 4.28 17.10
CA ASP A 446 -32.98 4.89 16.19
C ASP A 446 -32.31 5.08 14.83
N VAL A 447 -32.73 4.28 13.85
CA VAL A 447 -32.23 4.36 12.47
C VAL A 447 -32.43 5.79 11.99
N VAL A 448 -31.34 6.52 11.74
CA VAL A 448 -31.41 7.87 11.15
C VAL A 448 -32.28 7.77 9.88
N PRO A 449 -33.40 8.52 9.79
CA PRO A 449 -34.32 8.42 8.66
C PRO A 449 -33.57 8.59 7.33
N SER A 450 -33.91 7.77 6.32
CA SER A 450 -33.25 7.78 5.00
C SER A 450 -33.26 9.15 4.33
N SER A 451 -34.26 9.99 4.61
CA SER A 451 -34.42 11.36 4.10
C SER A 451 -33.38 12.36 4.62
N ARG A 452 -32.57 12.01 5.64
CA ARG A 452 -31.58 12.90 6.28
C ARG A 452 -30.12 12.50 6.05
N ARG A 453 -29.86 11.45 5.25
CA ARG A 453 -28.51 10.86 5.14
C ARG A 453 -27.55 11.56 4.20
N GLY A 454 -27.96 12.56 3.41
CA GLY A 454 -27.09 13.18 2.40
C GLY A 454 -26.66 12.20 1.29
N CYS A 455 -25.73 12.61 0.42
CA CYS A 455 -25.16 11.76 -0.63
C CYS A 455 -23.79 11.23 -0.22
N PHE A 456 -23.60 9.90 -0.31
CA PHE A 456 -22.35 9.25 0.09
C PHE A 456 -21.13 9.71 -0.73
N VAL A 457 -21.37 10.18 -1.97
CA VAL A 457 -20.33 10.68 -2.88
C VAL A 457 -19.59 11.84 -2.24
N TRP A 458 -20.29 12.79 -1.60
CA TRP A 458 -19.65 13.95 -0.98
C TRP A 458 -18.75 13.56 0.20
N SER A 459 -19.20 12.66 1.06
CA SER A 459 -18.38 12.12 2.14
C SER A 459 -17.17 11.35 1.62
N SER A 460 -17.34 10.62 0.50
CA SER A 460 -16.26 9.87 -0.14
C SER A 460 -15.20 10.80 -0.74
N CYS A 461 -15.63 11.85 -1.44
CA CYS A 461 -14.74 12.90 -1.96
C CYS A 461 -13.92 13.55 -0.84
N GLY A 462 -14.58 13.98 0.23
CA GLY A 462 -13.90 14.59 1.39
C GLY A 462 -12.86 13.66 2.00
N LEU A 463 -13.23 12.38 2.21
CA LEU A 463 -12.33 11.39 2.77
C LEU A 463 -11.14 11.07 1.85
N ALA A 464 -11.37 10.96 0.54
CA ALA A 464 -10.32 10.73 -0.46
C ALA A 464 -9.29 11.86 -0.47
N GLY A 465 -9.77 13.11 -0.60
CA GLY A 465 -8.90 14.29 -0.60
C GLY A 465 -8.15 14.45 0.71
N LEU A 466 -8.78 14.14 1.86
CA LEU A 466 -8.13 14.16 3.17
C LEU A 466 -7.04 13.09 3.28
N ILE A 467 -7.35 11.81 3.05
CA ILE A 467 -6.37 10.71 3.16
C ILE A 467 -5.21 10.94 2.20
N PHE A 468 -5.49 11.38 0.97
CA PHE A 468 -4.45 11.70 -0.01
C PHE A 468 -3.52 12.80 0.52
N ASN A 469 -4.03 13.95 0.99
CA ASN A 469 -3.18 15.03 1.50
C ASN A 469 -2.43 14.65 2.79
N LEU A 470 -3.04 13.87 3.68
CA LEU A 470 -2.33 13.33 4.84
C LEU A 470 -1.16 12.45 4.37
N HIS A 471 -1.36 11.62 3.34
CA HIS A 471 -0.30 10.78 2.82
C HIS A 471 0.76 11.57 2.04
N SER A 472 0.39 12.37 1.04
CA SER A 472 1.32 13.05 0.14
C SER A 472 2.09 14.20 0.77
N LEU A 473 1.54 14.88 1.79
CA LEU A 473 2.17 16.08 2.37
C LEU A 473 2.66 15.87 3.79
N LEU A 474 2.02 14.99 4.57
CA LEU A 474 2.19 14.95 6.02
C LEU A 474 2.66 13.60 6.56
N SER A 475 2.83 12.56 5.72
CA SER A 475 3.29 11.25 6.20
C SER A 475 4.79 11.25 6.57
N ASP A 476 5.47 12.37 6.38
CA ASP A 476 6.76 12.70 6.97
C ASP A 476 6.82 14.18 7.37
N SER A 477 7.64 14.50 8.36
CA SER A 477 7.80 15.88 8.84
C SER A 477 8.62 16.77 7.92
N SER A 478 9.38 16.20 6.98
CA SER A 478 10.30 16.92 6.09
C SER A 478 9.74 17.18 4.69
N THR A 479 8.62 16.56 4.29
CA THR A 479 8.05 16.74 2.95
C THR A 479 7.70 18.20 2.63
N LEU A 480 7.00 18.90 3.54
CA LEU A 480 6.70 20.32 3.36
C LEU A 480 7.94 21.22 3.38
N ILE A 481 9.00 20.79 4.08
CA ILE A 481 10.27 21.52 4.16
C ILE A 481 10.98 21.44 2.82
N TYR A 482 11.10 20.23 2.26
CA TYR A 482 11.73 20.04 0.95
C TYR A 482 10.92 20.59 -0.21
N TRP A 483 9.58 20.64 -0.09
CA TRP A 483 8.73 21.29 -1.09
C TRP A 483 9.10 22.76 -1.32
N VAL A 484 9.51 23.46 -0.25
CA VAL A 484 9.82 24.89 -0.28
C VAL A 484 11.32 25.16 -0.24
N TRP A 485 12.14 24.12 -0.38
CA TRP A 485 13.60 24.21 -0.29
C TRP A 485 14.21 24.88 -1.52
N SER A 486 15.15 25.81 -1.28
CA SER A 486 15.82 26.57 -2.34
C SER A 486 17.36 26.47 -2.30
N GLY A 487 17.93 25.57 -1.50
CA GLY A 487 19.39 25.42 -1.36
C GLY A 487 20.03 26.40 -0.37
N TYR A 488 21.31 26.69 -0.60
CA TYR A 488 22.16 27.53 0.25
C TYR A 488 22.34 28.95 -0.33
N PRO A 489 22.52 29.99 0.51
CA PRO A 489 22.52 29.95 1.98
C PRO A 489 21.14 29.58 2.54
N VAL A 490 21.12 28.89 3.67
CA VAL A 490 19.87 28.40 4.28
C VAL A 490 19.02 29.58 4.73
N THR A 491 17.95 29.86 3.98
CA THR A 491 16.97 30.92 4.29
C THR A 491 15.61 30.37 4.71
N GLY A 492 15.42 29.05 4.69
CA GLY A 492 14.18 28.35 5.00
C GLY A 492 14.27 27.39 6.19
N PRO A 493 13.21 26.59 6.44
CA PRO A 493 13.23 25.53 7.43
C PRO A 493 14.19 24.39 7.03
N LEU A 494 14.57 23.59 8.02
CA LEU A 494 15.44 22.40 7.90
C LEU A 494 14.73 21.19 8.53
N PRO A 495 14.91 19.97 8.01
CA PRO A 495 14.26 18.76 8.54
C PRO A 495 14.39 18.61 10.06
N VAL A 496 15.60 18.88 10.57
CA VAL A 496 15.89 18.98 12.01
C VAL A 496 16.39 20.40 12.30
N PRO A 497 15.83 21.13 13.28
CA PRO A 497 14.75 20.72 14.18
C PRO A 497 13.34 21.02 13.64
N HIS A 498 13.19 21.67 12.48
CA HIS A 498 11.91 22.28 12.09
C HIS A 498 10.82 21.28 11.70
N GLY A 499 11.15 20.01 11.41
CA GLY A 499 10.16 18.93 11.31
C GLY A 499 9.30 18.79 12.57
N ALA A 500 9.85 19.11 13.75
CA ALA A 500 9.09 19.19 15.00
C ALA A 500 7.97 20.24 14.94
N VAL A 501 8.18 21.36 14.24
CA VAL A 501 7.18 22.43 14.08
C VAL A 501 6.00 21.93 13.24
N THR A 502 6.26 21.15 12.19
CA THR A 502 5.20 20.49 11.41
C THR A 502 4.39 19.53 12.29
N ILE A 503 5.05 18.73 13.14
CA ILE A 503 4.35 17.82 14.08
C ILE A 503 3.55 18.61 15.14
N PHE A 504 4.07 19.72 15.65
CA PHE A 504 3.31 20.59 16.55
C PHE A 504 2.07 21.18 15.86
N ALA A 505 2.17 21.59 14.59
CA ALA A 505 1.00 22.02 13.82
C ALA A 505 -0.03 20.90 13.66
N MET A 506 0.40 19.64 13.44
CA MET A 506 -0.51 18.49 13.46
C MET A 506 -1.22 18.34 14.81
N THR A 507 -0.48 18.45 15.93
CA THR A 507 -1.07 18.34 17.27
C THR A 507 -2.11 19.44 17.54
N LEU A 508 -1.83 20.67 17.08
CA LEU A 508 -2.76 21.79 17.16
C LEU A 508 -4.02 21.52 16.32
N GLY A 509 -3.85 21.01 15.10
CA GLY A 509 -4.96 20.60 14.24
C GLY A 509 -5.88 19.58 14.91
N VAL A 510 -5.31 18.52 15.50
CA VAL A 510 -6.09 17.52 16.25
C VAL A 510 -6.83 18.14 17.42
N TYR A 511 -6.18 19.01 18.20
CA TYR A 511 -6.82 19.70 19.31
C TYR A 511 -8.00 20.57 18.85
N ILE A 512 -7.82 21.37 17.78
CA ILE A 512 -8.88 22.19 17.17
C ILE A 512 -10.03 21.30 16.68
N GLY A 513 -9.75 20.16 16.05
CA GLY A 513 -10.77 19.21 15.61
C GLY A 513 -11.62 18.64 16.75
N VAL A 514 -11.07 18.58 17.97
CA VAL A 514 -11.80 18.19 19.18
C VAL A 514 -12.63 19.35 19.75
N VAL A 515 -12.07 20.55 19.87
CA VAL A 515 -12.70 21.66 20.62
C VAL A 515 -13.54 22.61 19.77
N ALA A 516 -13.21 22.77 18.48
CA ALA A 516 -13.77 23.77 17.58
C ALA A 516 -14.25 23.15 16.25
N ARG A 517 -14.80 21.95 16.34
CA ARG A 517 -15.23 21.16 15.18
C ARG A 517 -16.15 21.91 14.21
N SER A 518 -17.10 22.69 14.72
CA SER A 518 -18.04 23.47 13.89
C SER A 518 -17.30 24.49 13.01
N PHE A 519 -16.23 25.09 13.54
CA PHE A 519 -15.37 25.99 12.79
C PHE A 519 -14.54 25.21 11.76
N SER A 520 -13.92 24.09 12.14
CA SER A 520 -13.14 23.25 11.21
C SER A 520 -13.95 22.82 9.99
N SER A 521 -15.23 22.49 10.16
CA SER A 521 -16.14 22.12 9.06
C SER A 521 -16.78 23.31 8.32
N SER A 522 -16.35 24.54 8.58
CA SER A 522 -16.91 25.73 7.93
C SER A 522 -16.22 26.05 6.60
N TRP A 523 -16.93 26.75 5.71
CA TRP A 523 -16.36 27.31 4.48
C TRP A 523 -15.24 28.32 4.76
N THR A 524 -15.28 29.02 5.91
CA THR A 524 -14.23 29.95 6.33
C THR A 524 -12.91 29.21 6.60
N ALA A 525 -12.96 28.12 7.38
CA ALA A 525 -11.77 27.32 7.65
C ALA A 525 -11.21 26.69 6.37
N PHE A 526 -12.09 26.21 5.48
CA PHE A 526 -11.68 25.72 4.16
C PHE A 526 -11.03 26.82 3.29
N ALA A 527 -11.58 28.03 3.26
CA ALA A 527 -10.99 29.14 2.51
C ALA A 527 -9.60 29.52 3.03
N ILE A 528 -9.41 29.55 4.36
CA ILE A 528 -8.09 29.76 4.98
C ILE A 528 -7.11 28.66 4.56
N ALA A 529 -7.54 27.40 4.58
CA ALA A 529 -6.71 26.28 4.16
C ALA A 529 -6.34 26.34 2.67
N SER A 530 -7.27 26.74 1.80
CA SER A 530 -7.02 26.96 0.37
C SER A 530 -6.02 28.08 0.13
N ILE A 531 -6.08 29.17 0.90
CA ILE A 531 -5.04 30.21 0.88
C ILE A 531 -3.70 29.63 1.32
N GLY A 532 -3.67 28.83 2.40
CA GLY A 532 -2.46 28.13 2.86
C GLY A 532 -1.84 27.22 1.78
N ALA A 533 -2.67 26.44 1.09
CA ALA A 533 -2.25 25.59 -0.03
C ALA A 533 -1.66 26.40 -1.19
N THR A 534 -2.30 27.52 -1.56
CA THR A 534 -1.77 28.44 -2.59
C THR A 534 -0.44 29.05 -2.15
N VAL A 535 -0.30 29.44 -0.87
CA VAL A 535 0.96 30.00 -0.35
C VAL A 535 2.07 28.95 -0.36
N LEU A 536 1.77 27.71 0.04
CA LEU A 536 2.71 26.58 -0.03
C LEU A 536 3.20 26.34 -1.47
N TYR A 537 2.29 26.42 -2.44
CA TYR A 537 2.62 26.18 -3.85
C TYR A 537 3.44 27.32 -4.48
N SER A 538 3.09 28.57 -4.16
CA SER A 538 3.60 29.75 -4.87
C SER A 538 4.85 30.37 -4.26
N PHE A 539 5.21 30.03 -3.01
CA PHE A 539 6.34 30.64 -2.31
C PHE A 539 7.32 29.59 -1.80
N GLU A 540 8.58 29.97 -1.74
CA GLU A 540 9.67 29.16 -1.21
C GLU A 540 9.99 29.55 0.26
N ASN A 541 10.85 28.77 0.90
CA ASN A 541 11.38 28.99 2.25
C ASN A 541 10.28 29.18 3.32
N TRP A 542 10.52 30.03 4.32
CA TRP A 542 9.60 30.24 5.45
C TRP A 542 8.19 30.65 5.03
N THR A 543 8.05 31.47 3.99
CA THR A 543 6.74 31.94 3.53
C THR A 543 5.89 30.77 3.02
N GLY A 544 6.46 29.94 2.14
CA GLY A 544 5.79 28.72 1.67
C GLY A 544 5.50 27.75 2.83
N TYR A 545 6.47 27.58 3.74
CA TYR A 545 6.33 26.69 4.90
C TYR A 545 5.17 27.11 5.81
N ILE A 546 5.00 28.42 6.09
CA ILE A 546 3.87 28.93 6.88
C ILE A 546 2.53 28.56 6.21
N GLY A 547 2.44 28.67 4.87
CA GLY A 547 1.29 28.19 4.11
C GLY A 547 1.01 26.70 4.33
N GLY A 548 2.06 25.88 4.28
CA GLY A 548 2.00 24.45 4.57
C GLY A 548 1.56 24.13 6.01
N LEU A 549 2.01 24.90 7.01
CA LEU A 549 1.59 24.75 8.40
C LEU A 549 0.10 25.09 8.60
N VAL A 550 -0.40 26.14 7.93
CA VAL A 550 -1.84 26.49 7.94
C VAL A 550 -2.67 25.34 7.37
N LEU A 551 -2.25 24.78 6.23
CA LEU A 551 -2.90 23.62 5.62
C LEU A 551 -2.84 22.40 6.55
N THR A 552 -1.71 22.15 7.19
CA THR A 552 -1.50 21.05 8.16
C THR A 552 -2.51 21.10 9.31
N VAL A 553 -2.65 22.27 9.96
CA VAL A 553 -3.61 22.46 11.05
C VAL A 553 -5.03 22.15 10.58
N TYR A 554 -5.41 22.62 9.39
CA TYR A 554 -6.73 22.37 8.84
C TYR A 554 -6.99 20.89 8.56
N LEU A 555 -6.07 20.23 7.85
CA LEU A 555 -6.19 18.82 7.46
C LEU A 555 -6.43 17.91 8.67
N LEU A 556 -5.71 18.12 9.77
CA LEU A 556 -5.92 17.34 10.99
C LEU A 556 -7.19 17.76 11.75
N SER A 557 -7.60 19.03 11.67
CA SER A 557 -8.79 19.51 12.37
C SER A 557 -10.11 19.04 11.73
N ILE A 558 -10.13 18.78 10.42
CA ILE A 558 -11.34 18.34 9.70
C ILE A 558 -11.60 16.83 9.83
N VAL A 559 -10.60 16.03 10.24
CA VAL A 559 -10.68 14.56 10.36
C VAL A 559 -11.96 14.08 11.07
N PRO A 560 -12.33 14.60 12.26
CA PRO A 560 -13.53 14.14 12.95
C PRO A 560 -14.84 14.41 12.18
N ALA A 561 -14.91 15.52 11.45
CA ALA A 561 -16.09 15.87 10.67
C ALA A 561 -16.26 14.93 9.47
N PHE A 562 -15.17 14.63 8.75
CA PHE A 562 -15.22 13.75 7.57
C PHE A 562 -15.48 12.30 7.94
N LEU A 563 -14.83 11.76 8.98
CA LEU A 563 -15.05 10.37 9.41
C LEU A 563 -16.46 10.16 9.98
N GLU A 564 -17.02 11.14 10.70
CA GLU A 564 -18.42 11.06 11.12
C GLU A 564 -19.37 11.15 9.92
N SER A 565 -19.13 12.06 8.98
CA SER A 565 -19.94 12.15 7.75
C SER A 565 -19.93 10.82 6.98
N ALA A 566 -18.76 10.18 6.85
CA ALA A 566 -18.63 8.88 6.21
C ALA A 566 -19.42 7.77 6.94
N SER A 567 -19.47 7.80 8.28
CA SER A 567 -20.14 6.81 9.12
C SER A 567 -21.68 6.78 9.01
N ILE A 568 -22.30 7.77 8.35
CA ILE A 568 -23.75 7.83 8.12
C ILE A 568 -24.18 6.85 7.02
N HIS A 569 -23.25 6.58 6.12
CA HIS A 569 -23.47 5.80 4.92
C HIS A 569 -22.98 4.36 5.10
N HIS A 570 -23.36 3.49 4.17
CA HIS A 570 -22.83 2.13 4.14
C HIS A 570 -21.32 2.19 3.86
N PRO A 571 -20.46 1.71 4.78
CA PRO A 571 -19.03 1.99 4.69
C PRO A 571 -18.38 1.31 3.50
N GLY A 572 -18.90 0.17 3.03
CA GLY A 572 -18.38 -0.44 1.81
C GLY A 572 -18.51 0.46 0.57
N ARG A 573 -19.57 1.27 0.46
CA ARG A 573 -19.71 2.22 -0.66
C ARG A 573 -18.89 3.47 -0.43
N THR A 574 -18.92 4.02 0.78
CA THR A 574 -18.25 5.30 1.08
C THR A 574 -16.75 5.18 1.15
N PHE A 575 -16.22 4.26 1.97
CA PHE A 575 -14.77 4.06 2.06
C PHE A 575 -14.23 3.41 0.80
N GLY A 576 -14.96 2.46 0.19
CA GLY A 576 -14.54 1.86 -1.08
C GLY A 576 -14.41 2.88 -2.21
N PHE A 577 -15.40 3.77 -2.37
CA PHE A 577 -15.32 4.84 -3.36
C PHE A 577 -14.30 5.94 -2.97
N ALA A 578 -14.11 6.23 -1.68
CA ALA A 578 -13.07 7.15 -1.23
C ALA A 578 -11.66 6.63 -1.56
N PHE A 579 -11.39 5.36 -1.30
CA PHE A 579 -10.10 4.74 -1.64
C PHE A 579 -9.89 4.64 -3.16
N PHE A 580 -10.95 4.41 -3.94
CA PHE A 580 -10.87 4.50 -5.40
C PHE A 580 -10.44 5.90 -5.87
N LEU A 581 -11.07 6.96 -5.35
CA LEU A 581 -10.66 8.34 -5.68
C LEU A 581 -9.24 8.67 -5.17
N TYR A 582 -8.87 8.14 -4.00
CA TYR A 582 -7.52 8.26 -3.46
C TYR A 582 -6.49 7.59 -4.38
N ASP A 583 -6.75 6.38 -4.89
CA ASP A 583 -5.86 5.70 -5.83
C ASP A 583 -5.68 6.50 -7.12
N LEU A 584 -6.74 7.12 -7.64
CA LEU A 584 -6.64 8.04 -8.79
C LEU A 584 -5.74 9.24 -8.50
N LEU A 585 -5.80 9.80 -7.30
CA LEU A 585 -4.90 10.89 -6.88
C LEU A 585 -3.46 10.40 -6.70
N VAL A 586 -3.26 9.18 -6.18
CA VAL A 586 -1.92 8.57 -6.07
C VAL A 586 -1.32 8.35 -7.46
N LEU A 587 -2.08 7.80 -8.40
CA LEU A 587 -1.63 7.65 -9.80
C LEU A 587 -1.32 9.00 -10.43
N ALA A 588 -2.19 9.99 -10.26
CA ALA A 588 -1.95 11.35 -10.73
C ALA A 588 -0.68 11.97 -10.12
N HIS A 589 -0.42 11.70 -8.84
CA HIS A 589 0.79 12.16 -8.14
C HIS A 589 2.09 11.46 -8.61
N VAL A 590 1.99 10.26 -9.19
CA VAL A 590 3.12 9.60 -9.86
C VAL A 590 3.32 10.17 -11.26
N TRP A 591 2.23 10.40 -12.00
CA TRP A 591 2.28 10.88 -13.38
C TRP A 591 2.88 12.27 -13.53
N VAL A 592 2.92 13.11 -12.49
CA VAL A 592 3.60 14.42 -12.59
C VAL A 592 5.11 14.32 -12.78
N VAL A 593 5.74 13.19 -12.43
CA VAL A 593 7.19 12.93 -12.56
C VAL A 593 7.49 11.78 -13.51
N ALA A 594 6.77 10.67 -13.41
CA ALA A 594 6.98 9.47 -14.23
C ALA A 594 6.28 9.54 -15.60
N TYR A 595 5.97 10.74 -16.10
CA TYR A 595 5.12 10.96 -17.29
C TYR A 595 5.70 10.30 -18.56
N ALA A 596 7.01 10.11 -18.64
CA ALA A 596 7.69 9.45 -19.76
C ALA A 596 7.44 7.93 -19.80
N PHE A 597 7.13 7.31 -18.65
CA PHE A 597 7.08 5.85 -18.48
C PHE A 597 5.66 5.28 -18.39
N VAL A 598 4.63 6.13 -18.47
CA VAL A 598 3.23 5.76 -18.20
C VAL A 598 2.28 6.20 -19.32
N PRO A 599 1.31 5.35 -19.73
CA PRO A 599 0.30 5.73 -20.72
C PRO A 599 -0.52 6.94 -20.25
N GLY A 600 -0.58 7.99 -21.09
CA GLY A 600 -1.28 9.23 -20.76
C GLY A 600 -0.52 10.17 -19.81
N GLY A 601 0.70 9.80 -19.40
CA GLY A 601 1.58 10.63 -18.55
C GLY A 601 1.74 12.08 -19.00
N PRO A 602 1.91 12.40 -20.30
CA PRO A 602 2.03 13.77 -20.78
C PRO A 602 0.88 14.71 -20.39
N LEU A 603 -0.31 14.18 -20.05
CA LEU A 603 -1.45 15.00 -19.60
C LEU A 603 -1.22 15.67 -18.24
N LEU A 604 -0.39 15.08 -17.39
CA LEU A 604 -0.07 15.59 -16.05
C LEU A 604 1.40 15.93 -15.86
N ARG A 605 2.21 15.92 -16.93
CA ARG A 605 3.62 16.30 -16.90
C ARG A 605 3.80 17.63 -16.16
N GLU A 606 4.51 17.60 -15.03
CA GLU A 606 4.83 18.76 -14.21
C GLU A 606 3.60 19.48 -13.61
N ARG A 607 2.41 18.85 -13.60
CA ARG A 607 1.13 19.46 -13.18
C ARG A 607 0.73 19.15 -11.73
N THR A 608 1.65 19.38 -10.79
CA THR A 608 1.32 19.26 -9.36
C THR A 608 0.26 20.28 -8.92
N ASP A 609 0.17 21.43 -9.61
CA ASP A 609 -0.91 22.41 -9.44
C ASP A 609 -2.30 21.78 -9.61
N ILE A 610 -2.49 20.97 -10.65
CA ILE A 610 -3.75 20.29 -10.95
C ILE A 610 -4.06 19.26 -9.87
N VAL A 611 -3.08 18.44 -9.48
CA VAL A 611 -3.27 17.40 -8.46
C VAL A 611 -3.67 18.02 -7.12
N LEU A 612 -2.99 19.09 -6.70
CA LEU A 612 -3.32 19.83 -5.47
C LEU A 612 -4.71 20.48 -5.56
N ALA A 613 -5.06 21.09 -6.71
CA ALA A 613 -6.36 21.71 -6.92
C ALA A 613 -7.51 20.69 -6.86
N ILE A 614 -7.36 19.52 -7.49
CA ILE A 614 -8.35 18.44 -7.43
C ILE A 614 -8.48 17.92 -6.00
N ALA A 615 -7.37 17.72 -5.29
CA ALA A 615 -7.41 17.25 -3.91
C ALA A 615 -8.13 18.25 -2.98
N MET A 616 -7.89 19.55 -3.14
CA MET A 616 -8.60 20.61 -2.41
C MET A 616 -10.07 20.72 -2.81
N LEU A 617 -10.41 20.53 -4.09
CA LEU A 617 -11.80 20.47 -4.55
C LEU A 617 -12.56 19.32 -3.90
N LEU A 618 -11.96 18.13 -3.82
CA LEU A 618 -12.54 16.96 -3.17
C LEU A 618 -12.78 17.21 -1.67
N ILE A 619 -11.86 17.88 -0.98
CA ILE A 619 -12.05 18.35 0.39
C ILE A 619 -13.23 19.33 0.48
N GLY A 620 -13.33 20.30 -0.44
CA GLY A 620 -14.45 21.25 -0.51
C GLY A 620 -15.82 20.57 -0.71
N LEU A 621 -15.88 19.53 -1.54
CA LEU A 621 -17.07 18.68 -1.69
C LEU A 621 -17.41 17.93 -0.39
N GLY A 622 -16.40 17.50 0.35
CA GLY A 622 -16.54 16.95 1.71
C GLY A 622 -17.16 17.95 2.69
N VAL A 623 -16.66 19.20 2.72
CA VAL A 623 -17.18 20.30 3.54
C VAL A 623 -18.65 20.59 3.20
N TYR A 624 -18.98 20.63 1.91
CA TYR A 624 -20.36 20.75 1.43
C TYR A 624 -21.24 19.59 1.96
N GLY A 625 -20.75 18.36 1.88
CA GLY A 625 -21.43 17.17 2.38
C GLY A 625 -21.71 17.23 3.89
N VAL A 626 -20.73 17.62 4.69
CA VAL A 626 -20.87 17.79 6.15
C VAL A 626 -21.96 18.81 6.49
N GLY A 627 -22.02 19.93 5.76
CA GLY A 627 -23.03 20.98 5.98
C GLY A 627 -24.49 20.55 5.70
N LYS A 628 -24.71 19.41 5.03
CA LYS A 628 -26.04 18.86 4.74
C LYS A 628 -26.54 17.85 5.78
N VAL A 629 -25.68 17.42 6.70
CA VAL A 629 -26.04 16.48 7.76
C VAL A 629 -26.57 17.28 8.97
N PRO A 630 -27.78 17.00 9.47
CA PRO A 630 -28.26 17.64 10.69
C PRO A 630 -27.36 17.27 11.86
N THR A 631 -26.83 18.26 12.57
CA THR A 631 -26.07 18.04 13.80
C THR A 631 -26.95 17.32 14.81
N SER A 632 -26.44 16.23 15.39
CA SER A 632 -27.15 15.43 16.40
C SER A 632 -27.28 16.22 17.72
N GLY A 633 -28.12 17.25 17.72
CA GLY A 633 -28.45 18.07 18.88
C GLY A 633 -29.79 17.65 19.47
N SER A 634 -29.84 16.51 20.18
CA SER A 634 -30.92 16.21 21.14
C SER A 634 -30.60 14.95 21.95
N SER A 635 -29.67 15.06 22.90
CA SER A 635 -29.57 14.13 24.03
C SER A 635 -29.08 14.91 25.25
N SER A 636 -29.54 14.52 26.44
CA SER A 636 -29.34 15.21 27.73
C SER A 636 -28.01 15.97 27.87
N ALA A 637 -28.11 17.29 28.07
CA ALA A 637 -26.99 18.24 28.12
C ALA A 637 -25.88 17.89 29.16
N LYS A 638 -26.21 17.12 30.21
CA LYS A 638 -25.24 16.73 31.26
C LYS A 638 -24.41 15.49 30.91
N SER A 639 -24.98 14.50 30.21
CA SER A 639 -24.23 13.30 29.77
C SER A 639 -23.32 13.62 28.58
N ASN A 640 -23.74 14.58 27.74
CA ASN A 640 -22.98 15.05 26.60
C ASN A 640 -21.72 15.83 27.00
N SER A 641 -21.77 16.62 28.09
CA SER A 641 -20.60 17.36 28.56
C SER A 641 -19.52 16.45 29.14
N ILE A 642 -19.88 15.45 29.97
CA ILE A 642 -18.90 14.55 30.62
C ILE A 642 -18.09 13.73 29.61
N ASN A 643 -18.73 13.15 28.59
CA ASN A 643 -18.03 12.34 27.59
C ASN A 643 -17.15 13.18 26.67
N PHE A 644 -17.57 14.41 26.36
CA PHE A 644 -16.74 15.39 25.66
C PHE A 644 -15.47 15.72 26.45
N TYR A 645 -15.59 16.04 27.75
CA TYR A 645 -14.43 16.32 28.59
C TYR A 645 -13.46 15.14 28.65
N LYS A 646 -13.96 13.89 28.66
CA LYS A 646 -13.10 12.69 28.63
C LYS A 646 -12.27 12.59 27.35
N VAL A 647 -12.90 12.73 26.17
CA VAL A 647 -12.18 12.69 24.88
C VAL A 647 -11.16 13.82 24.81
N ARG A 648 -11.54 15.03 25.24
CA ARG A 648 -10.63 16.17 25.33
C ARG A 648 -9.45 15.91 26.27
N SER A 649 -9.69 15.32 27.45
CA SER A 649 -8.62 14.97 28.39
C SER A 649 -7.68 13.92 27.82
N PHE A 650 -8.19 12.86 27.16
CA PHE A 650 -7.35 11.86 26.50
C PHE A 650 -6.52 12.47 25.38
N ALA A 651 -7.14 13.31 24.53
CA ALA A 651 -6.44 14.05 23.50
C ALA A 651 -5.32 14.91 24.11
N LEU A 652 -5.60 15.72 25.13
CA LEU A 652 -4.61 16.57 25.77
C LEU A 652 -3.44 15.80 26.39
N ILE A 653 -3.70 14.65 27.02
CA ILE A 653 -2.65 13.81 27.59
C ILE A 653 -1.74 13.31 26.47
N PHE A 654 -2.30 12.68 25.44
CA PHE A 654 -1.51 12.15 24.32
C PHE A 654 -0.77 13.26 23.58
N LEU A 655 -1.44 14.36 23.22
CA LEU A 655 -0.83 15.45 22.48
C LEU A 655 0.30 16.11 23.29
N THR A 656 0.12 16.33 24.59
CA THR A 656 1.20 16.88 25.45
C THR A 656 2.37 15.89 25.57
N SER A 657 2.11 14.60 25.75
CA SER A 657 3.15 13.57 25.83
C SER A 657 3.92 13.42 24.52
N LEU A 658 3.22 13.43 23.37
CA LEU A 658 3.83 13.36 22.04
C LEU A 658 4.62 14.63 21.72
N SER A 659 4.12 15.81 22.08
CA SER A 659 4.86 17.06 21.92
C SER A 659 6.15 17.08 22.75
N ALA A 660 6.11 16.57 23.98
CA ALA A 660 7.31 16.41 24.80
C ALA A 660 8.31 15.43 24.16
N LEU A 661 7.83 14.28 23.67
CA LEU A 661 8.65 13.29 22.96
C LEU A 661 9.31 13.91 21.71
N VAL A 662 8.54 14.64 20.90
CA VAL A 662 9.03 15.31 19.69
C VAL A 662 10.11 16.34 20.03
N ALA A 663 9.87 17.17 21.06
CA ALA A 663 10.87 18.12 21.52
C ALA A 663 12.16 17.42 21.99
N SER A 664 12.05 16.30 22.70
CA SER A 664 13.21 15.50 23.12
C SER A 664 13.95 14.87 21.93
N VAL A 665 13.24 14.33 20.93
CA VAL A 665 13.85 13.76 19.72
C VAL A 665 14.54 14.86 18.91
N ALA A 666 13.87 15.99 18.68
CA ALA A 666 14.46 17.12 17.95
C ALA A 666 15.70 17.66 18.66
N TYR A 667 15.67 17.79 19.99
CA TYR A 667 16.83 18.19 20.78
C TYR A 667 17.98 17.20 20.67
N LYS A 668 17.70 15.89 20.71
CA LYS A 668 18.72 14.83 20.58
C LYS A 668 19.35 14.80 19.18
N ARG A 669 18.56 15.03 18.14
CA ARG A 669 19.01 15.00 16.73
C ARG A 669 19.67 16.31 16.27
N MET A 670 19.53 17.39 17.03
CA MET A 670 20.13 18.67 16.67
C MET A 670 21.65 18.57 16.80
N SER A 671 22.35 18.48 15.66
CA SER A 671 23.81 18.48 15.64
C SER A 671 24.36 19.87 16.00
N THR A 672 25.33 19.90 16.90
CA THR A 672 26.10 21.10 17.26
C THR A 672 27.56 21.00 16.81
N GLU A 673 27.97 19.86 16.25
CA GLU A 673 29.34 19.62 15.82
C GLU A 673 29.56 20.11 14.40
N THR A 674 30.60 20.90 14.20
CA THR A 674 31.03 21.32 12.86
C THR A 674 31.58 20.10 12.11
N PRO A 675 31.07 19.79 10.91
CA PRO A 675 31.65 18.80 10.01
C PRO A 675 33.17 18.95 9.87
N LYS A 676 33.88 17.82 9.89
CA LYS A 676 35.35 17.77 9.72
C LYS A 676 35.72 16.83 8.58
N PRO A 677 36.59 17.25 7.66
CA PRO A 677 37.15 16.39 6.61
C PRO A 677 38.10 15.34 7.19
N TYR A 678 38.32 14.25 6.45
CA TYR A 678 39.16 13.14 6.91
C TYR A 678 40.65 13.49 6.98
N ASN A 679 41.15 14.27 6.01
CA ASN A 679 42.58 14.52 5.82
C ASN A 679 42.93 16.03 5.75
N PRO A 680 42.65 16.82 6.82
CA PRO A 680 42.82 18.27 6.82
C PRO A 680 44.27 18.74 6.72
N ASP A 681 45.21 18.03 7.37
CA ASP A 681 46.62 18.44 7.43
C ASP A 681 47.27 18.40 6.04
N SER A 682 46.86 17.44 5.21
CA SER A 682 47.33 17.29 3.84
C SER A 682 46.52 18.10 2.82
N LYS A 683 45.54 18.89 3.28
CA LYS A 683 44.57 19.61 2.43
C LYS A 683 43.97 18.74 1.33
N LEU A 684 43.67 17.49 1.68
CA LEU A 684 43.14 16.50 0.74
C LEU A 684 41.61 16.53 0.80
N MET A 685 40.99 16.47 -0.36
CA MET A 685 39.54 16.32 -0.51
C MET A 685 39.26 15.05 -1.31
N THR A 686 38.55 14.11 -0.70
CA THR A 686 38.06 12.91 -1.37
C THR A 686 36.62 13.16 -1.81
N VAL A 687 36.34 13.00 -3.10
CA VAL A 687 34.99 13.14 -3.65
C VAL A 687 34.46 11.81 -4.15
N GLY A 688 33.15 11.66 -4.21
CA GLY A 688 32.50 10.51 -4.85
C GLY A 688 31.16 10.85 -5.50
N ILE A 689 30.75 9.98 -6.41
CA ILE A 689 29.41 10.00 -7.03
C ILE A 689 28.81 8.61 -6.89
N TRP A 690 27.50 8.54 -6.65
CA TRP A 690 26.79 7.28 -6.58
C TRP A 690 25.30 7.43 -6.92
N THR A 691 24.80 6.60 -7.85
CA THR A 691 23.36 6.46 -8.10
C THR A 691 22.78 5.39 -7.19
N ILE A 692 21.73 5.73 -6.42
CA ILE A 692 21.38 4.99 -5.19
C ILE A 692 20.02 4.29 -5.22
N HIS A 693 19.34 4.21 -6.38
CA HIS A 693 18.07 3.49 -6.54
C HIS A 693 17.04 3.82 -5.45
N PHE A 694 16.93 5.11 -5.10
CA PHE A 694 16.01 5.60 -4.06
C PHE A 694 16.18 4.93 -2.68
N GLY A 695 17.35 4.34 -2.40
CA GLY A 695 17.67 3.68 -1.12
C GLY A 695 16.98 2.32 -0.92
N LEU A 696 16.75 1.57 -1.99
CA LEU A 696 16.28 0.17 -1.94
C LEU A 696 17.33 -0.73 -2.58
N ASP A 697 17.75 -1.77 -1.85
CA ASP A 697 18.70 -2.76 -2.38
C ASP A 697 18.03 -3.80 -3.29
N ASN A 698 18.85 -4.68 -3.89
CA ASN A 698 18.36 -5.72 -4.81
C ASN A 698 17.34 -6.68 -4.19
N ASP A 699 17.23 -6.76 -2.86
CA ASP A 699 16.27 -7.59 -2.14
C ASP A 699 15.14 -6.76 -1.51
N MET A 700 14.95 -5.52 -1.99
CA MET A 700 13.93 -4.56 -1.57
C MET A 700 14.05 -4.15 -0.08
N TRP A 701 15.27 -4.12 0.45
CA TRP A 701 15.55 -3.62 1.80
C TRP A 701 16.02 -2.17 1.77
N ALA A 702 15.70 -1.43 2.83
CA ALA A 702 16.25 -0.10 3.06
C ALA A 702 17.78 -0.17 3.21
N SER A 703 18.52 0.59 2.39
CA SER A 703 19.97 0.45 2.20
C SER A 703 20.81 1.60 2.80
N GLU A 704 20.18 2.59 3.43
CA GLU A 704 20.81 3.83 3.93
C GLU A 704 21.96 3.57 4.91
N VAL A 705 21.81 2.57 5.80
CA VAL A 705 22.86 2.16 6.75
C VAL A 705 24.10 1.64 6.02
N ARG A 706 23.90 0.82 4.98
CA ARG A 706 25.00 0.25 4.20
C ARG A 706 25.67 1.32 3.35
N MET A 707 24.88 2.24 2.79
CA MET A 707 25.38 3.39 2.05
C MET A 707 26.25 4.29 2.93
N ARG A 708 25.77 4.64 4.13
CA ARG A 708 26.54 5.39 5.14
C ARG A 708 27.88 4.70 5.43
N ASP A 709 27.87 3.39 5.66
CA ASP A 709 29.09 2.65 5.98
C ASP A 709 30.08 2.61 4.79
N ALA A 710 29.60 2.56 3.55
CA ALA A 710 30.45 2.66 2.37
C ALA A 710 31.07 4.06 2.23
N ILE A 711 30.28 5.13 2.39
CA ILE A 711 30.74 6.53 2.34
C ILE A 711 31.77 6.79 3.44
N ARG A 712 31.54 6.28 4.65
CA ARG A 712 32.48 6.36 5.78
C ARG A 712 33.78 5.66 5.47
N ASP A 713 33.71 4.38 5.09
CA ASP A 713 34.88 3.54 4.94
C ASP A 713 35.72 3.97 3.72
N LEU A 714 35.12 4.62 2.71
CA LEU A 714 35.83 5.26 1.59
C LEU A 714 36.44 6.62 1.92
N GLU A 715 36.18 7.15 3.13
CA GLU A 715 36.64 8.46 3.57
C GLU A 715 36.20 9.61 2.66
N LEU A 716 34.96 9.56 2.15
CA LEU A 716 34.44 10.60 1.25
C LEU A 716 34.16 11.90 2.03
N ASP A 717 34.76 13.00 1.58
CA ASP A 717 34.51 14.34 2.10
C ASP A 717 33.33 15.01 1.41
N VAL A 718 33.17 14.79 0.11
CA VAL A 718 32.06 15.33 -0.70
C VAL A 718 31.47 14.18 -1.52
N VAL A 719 30.16 14.01 -1.48
CA VAL A 719 29.49 12.96 -2.28
C VAL A 719 28.22 13.49 -2.92
N GLY A 720 28.10 13.25 -4.23
CA GLY A 720 26.85 13.41 -4.98
C GLY A 720 26.07 12.10 -4.96
N LEU A 721 24.81 12.14 -4.57
CA LEU A 721 23.87 11.02 -4.66
C LEU A 721 22.80 11.33 -5.72
N LEU A 722 22.50 10.36 -6.57
CA LEU A 722 21.53 10.50 -7.66
C LEU A 722 20.40 9.48 -7.50
N GLU A 723 19.23 9.75 -8.07
CA GLU A 723 17.98 9.03 -7.76
C GLU A 723 17.66 9.11 -6.25
N SER A 724 17.76 10.31 -5.72
CA SER A 724 17.66 10.58 -4.29
C SER A 724 16.36 11.25 -3.86
N ASP A 725 15.46 11.62 -4.79
CA ASP A 725 14.15 12.19 -4.41
C ASP A 725 13.21 11.10 -3.89
N THR A 726 13.04 11.05 -2.57
CA THR A 726 12.13 10.12 -1.91
C THR A 726 10.93 10.79 -1.23
N GLN A 727 10.67 12.07 -1.51
CA GLN A 727 9.60 12.87 -0.90
C GLN A 727 8.26 12.75 -1.65
N ARG A 728 7.94 11.54 -2.12
CA ARG A 728 6.67 11.19 -2.79
C ARG A 728 6.07 9.93 -2.20
N ILE A 729 4.76 9.73 -2.37
CA ILE A 729 4.03 8.55 -1.85
C ILE A 729 4.70 7.23 -2.27
N ILE A 730 5.09 7.11 -3.54
CA ILE A 730 5.71 5.90 -4.08
C ILE A 730 7.11 5.61 -3.54
N MET A 731 7.78 6.59 -2.95
CA MET A 731 9.06 6.40 -2.24
C MET A 731 8.92 6.51 -0.72
N GLY A 732 7.68 6.54 -0.21
CA GLY A 732 7.38 6.50 1.22
C GLY A 732 7.48 7.85 1.94
N ASN A 733 7.66 8.94 1.20
CA ASN A 733 7.96 10.29 1.72
C ASN A 733 9.10 10.24 2.74
N ARG A 734 10.29 9.80 2.34
CA ARG A 734 11.45 9.71 3.25
C ARG A 734 12.57 10.63 2.79
N ASP A 735 13.62 10.68 3.60
CA ASP A 735 14.83 11.42 3.33
C ASP A 735 16.04 10.55 3.67
N LEU A 736 16.65 10.03 2.61
CA LEU A 736 17.79 9.12 2.68
C LEU A 736 19.05 9.80 3.24
N THR A 737 19.12 11.13 3.20
CA THR A 737 20.31 11.89 3.56
C THR A 737 20.45 12.10 5.07
N GLN A 738 19.34 12.10 5.82
CA GLN A 738 19.34 12.42 7.25
C GLN A 738 20.28 11.55 8.06
N GLN A 739 20.18 10.22 7.92
CA GLN A 739 21.02 9.31 8.69
C GLN A 739 22.50 9.44 8.30
N ILE A 740 22.79 9.53 7.00
CA ILE A 740 24.16 9.66 6.49
C ILE A 740 24.79 10.95 7.01
N ALA A 741 24.07 12.07 6.92
CA ALA A 741 24.56 13.37 7.32
C ALA A 741 24.75 13.52 8.83
N GLU A 742 23.81 13.01 9.63
CA GLU A 742 23.89 13.05 11.09
C GLU A 742 25.01 12.14 11.61
N ASP A 743 25.13 10.91 11.09
CA ASP A 743 26.13 9.95 11.57
C ASP A 743 27.57 10.31 11.12
N LEU A 744 27.72 10.89 9.93
CA LEU A 744 29.04 11.23 9.35
C LEU A 744 29.42 12.70 9.57
N GLY A 745 28.52 13.52 10.12
CA GLY A 745 28.72 14.96 10.28
C GLY A 745 28.95 15.65 8.95
N MET A 746 27.91 15.79 8.14
CA MET A 746 27.96 16.41 6.81
C MET A 746 26.87 17.47 6.64
N TYR A 747 27.17 18.54 5.91
CA TYR A 747 26.18 19.44 5.33
C TYR A 747 25.44 18.73 4.19
N VAL A 748 24.18 19.10 3.96
CA VAL A 748 23.33 18.49 2.92
C VAL A 748 22.65 19.58 2.12
N ASP A 749 22.80 19.52 0.80
CA ASP A 749 21.85 20.14 -0.12
C ASP A 749 21.04 19.06 -0.84
N TYR A 750 19.75 18.97 -0.51
CA TYR A 750 18.78 18.07 -1.14
C TYR A 750 18.12 18.83 -2.30
N GLY A 751 18.46 18.54 -3.54
CA GLY A 751 18.09 19.44 -4.64
C GLY A 751 17.91 18.77 -6.00
N PRO A 752 16.86 19.12 -6.76
CA PRO A 752 15.71 19.99 -6.45
C PRO A 752 14.63 19.34 -5.57
N GLY A 753 13.74 20.16 -4.98
CA GLY A 753 12.59 19.67 -4.18
C GLY A 753 11.53 18.88 -4.96
N PRO A 754 10.62 18.15 -4.28
CA PRO A 754 9.65 17.25 -4.92
C PRO A 754 8.63 17.94 -5.83
N ASN A 755 8.42 19.25 -5.67
CA ASN A 755 7.58 20.06 -6.54
C ASN A 755 8.23 20.44 -7.89
N LYS A 756 9.49 20.06 -8.11
CA LYS A 756 10.25 20.30 -9.35
C LYS A 756 10.32 19.08 -10.29
N HIS A 757 9.62 18.00 -9.94
CA HIS A 757 9.33 16.85 -10.82
C HIS A 757 10.55 16.14 -11.40
N THR A 758 11.60 15.96 -10.61
CA THR A 758 12.80 15.19 -10.99
C THR A 758 12.93 13.93 -10.13
N TRP A 759 13.87 13.05 -10.49
CA TRP A 759 14.29 11.91 -9.67
C TRP A 759 15.25 12.28 -8.53
N GLY A 760 15.62 13.56 -8.44
CA GLY A 760 16.42 14.13 -7.37
C GLY A 760 17.93 13.95 -7.52
N ALA A 761 18.65 14.91 -6.95
CA ALA A 761 20.05 14.79 -6.62
C ALA A 761 20.26 15.27 -5.17
N ALA A 762 21.34 14.84 -4.55
CA ALA A 762 21.75 15.36 -3.25
C ALA A 762 23.26 15.54 -3.22
N LEU A 763 23.71 16.62 -2.60
CA LEU A 763 25.11 16.88 -2.30
C LEU A 763 25.31 16.78 -0.79
N LEU A 764 26.18 15.88 -0.34
CA LEU A 764 26.65 15.84 1.04
C LEU A 764 28.10 16.31 1.09
N SER A 765 28.44 17.14 2.06
CA SER A 765 29.78 17.72 2.17
C SER A 765 30.24 17.85 3.62
N LYS A 766 31.49 17.45 3.91
CA LYS A 766 32.20 17.77 5.16
C LYS A 766 32.70 19.21 5.19
N PHE A 767 32.69 19.91 4.05
CA PHE A 767 33.02 21.33 3.92
C PHE A 767 31.76 22.19 3.90
N PRO A 768 31.76 23.40 4.49
CA PRO A 768 30.62 24.30 4.45
C PRO A 768 30.16 24.61 3.03
N ILE A 769 28.85 24.49 2.78
CA ILE A 769 28.21 24.92 1.54
C ILE A 769 27.91 26.43 1.67
N LEU A 770 28.59 27.25 0.88
CA LEU A 770 28.46 28.70 0.92
C LEU A 770 27.20 29.18 0.19
N ASN A 771 26.97 28.61 -0.99
CA ASN A 771 25.85 28.91 -1.86
C ASN A 771 25.52 27.68 -2.71
N SER A 772 24.26 27.50 -3.08
CA SER A 772 23.90 26.51 -4.08
C SER A 772 22.71 26.97 -4.93
N THR A 773 22.62 26.42 -6.14
CA THR A 773 21.54 26.70 -7.09
C THR A 773 21.11 25.40 -7.74
N HIS A 774 19.80 25.19 -7.82
CA HIS A 774 19.21 24.01 -8.44
C HIS A 774 18.74 24.35 -9.85
N HIS A 775 19.21 23.57 -10.81
CA HIS A 775 18.90 23.72 -12.22
C HIS A 775 18.04 22.55 -12.68
N LEU A 776 16.99 22.87 -13.45
CA LEU A 776 16.24 21.91 -14.25
C LEU A 776 16.68 22.09 -15.69
N LEU A 777 17.31 21.07 -16.25
CA LEU A 777 17.83 21.16 -17.61
C LEU A 777 16.73 20.95 -18.65
N PRO A 778 16.89 21.52 -19.86
CA PRO A 778 15.86 21.43 -20.89
C PRO A 778 15.58 19.98 -21.27
N SER A 779 14.30 19.65 -21.36
CA SER A 779 13.80 18.31 -21.64
C SER A 779 12.49 18.44 -22.43
N PRO A 780 12.51 18.60 -23.76
CA PRO A 780 11.28 18.77 -24.54
C PRO A 780 10.39 17.53 -24.56
N VAL A 781 10.94 16.32 -24.38
CA VAL A 781 10.19 15.06 -24.56
C VAL A 781 10.27 14.17 -23.32
N GLY A 782 11.47 13.94 -22.81
CA GLY A 782 11.80 12.97 -21.78
C GLY A 782 11.73 13.51 -20.36
N GLU A 783 12.53 12.91 -19.49
CA GLU A 783 12.60 13.26 -18.08
C GLU A 783 13.34 14.58 -17.82
N LEU A 784 12.94 15.29 -16.77
CA LEU A 784 13.64 16.47 -16.29
C LEU A 784 14.91 16.06 -15.55
N ALA A 785 16.05 16.50 -16.09
CA ALA A 785 17.36 16.24 -15.52
C ALA A 785 17.75 17.32 -14.47
N PRO A 786 17.97 16.94 -13.20
CA PRO A 786 18.40 17.86 -12.15
C PRO A 786 19.91 18.11 -12.17
N ALA A 787 20.32 19.34 -11.83
CA ALA A 787 21.69 19.63 -11.43
C ALA A 787 21.73 20.54 -10.19
N ILE A 788 22.65 20.26 -9.28
CA ILE A 788 23.02 21.15 -8.17
C ILE A 788 24.35 21.81 -8.53
N HIS A 789 24.42 23.13 -8.57
CA HIS A 789 25.69 23.87 -8.59
C HIS A 789 25.91 24.50 -7.23
N ALA A 790 26.90 24.01 -6.49
CA ALA A 790 27.22 24.47 -5.14
C ALA A 790 28.66 25.01 -5.07
N THR A 791 28.88 26.03 -4.26
CA THR A 791 30.22 26.51 -3.91
C THR A 791 30.53 26.10 -2.48
N LEU A 792 31.62 25.35 -2.29
CA LEU A 792 32.09 24.84 -1.01
C LEU A 792 33.30 25.66 -0.53
N ASP A 793 33.43 25.86 0.78
CA ASP A 793 34.66 26.39 1.39
C ASP A 793 35.60 25.23 1.74
N VAL A 794 36.53 24.92 0.83
CA VAL A 794 37.48 23.81 0.97
C VAL A 794 38.82 24.37 1.41
N TYR A 795 39.13 24.24 2.71
CA TYR A 795 40.36 24.74 3.32
C TYR A 795 40.63 26.24 3.06
N GLY A 796 39.58 27.08 3.03
CA GLY A 796 39.67 28.51 2.74
C GLY A 796 39.61 28.86 1.25
N THR A 797 39.45 27.87 0.37
CA THR A 797 39.36 28.05 -1.09
C THR A 797 37.93 27.76 -1.56
N PRO A 798 37.25 28.71 -2.22
CA PRO A 798 35.96 28.44 -2.86
C PRO A 798 36.13 27.45 -4.01
N ILE A 799 35.48 26.30 -3.93
CA ILE A 799 35.47 25.27 -4.97
C ILE A 799 34.03 25.01 -5.38
N ASP A 800 33.77 25.04 -6.68
CA ASP A 800 32.46 24.73 -7.22
C ASP A 800 32.32 23.22 -7.44
N VAL A 801 31.22 22.65 -6.98
CA VAL A 801 30.84 21.26 -7.21
C VAL A 801 29.50 21.24 -7.93
N VAL A 802 29.45 20.57 -9.06
CA VAL A 802 28.23 20.33 -9.82
C VAL A 802 27.84 18.87 -9.67
N VAL A 803 26.66 18.60 -9.11
CA VAL A 803 26.07 17.24 -9.06
C VAL A 803 25.00 17.16 -10.13
N PHE A 804 25.08 16.19 -11.05
CA PHE A 804 24.24 16.16 -12.24
C PHE A 804 23.74 14.75 -12.58
N HIS A 805 22.43 14.62 -12.82
CA HIS A 805 21.80 13.39 -13.32
C HIS A 805 21.24 13.63 -14.73
N SER A 806 21.87 13.05 -15.75
CA SER A 806 21.41 13.11 -17.15
C SER A 806 20.16 12.27 -17.37
N GLY A 807 19.37 12.64 -18.39
CA GLY A 807 18.27 11.85 -18.90
C GLY A 807 18.73 10.54 -19.57
N GLN A 808 17.81 9.59 -19.69
CA GLN A 808 18.02 8.30 -20.36
C GLN A 808 18.38 8.40 -21.85
N GLU A 809 18.86 7.29 -22.44
CA GLU A 809 19.47 7.27 -23.76
C GLU A 809 18.49 7.43 -24.94
N GLU A 810 17.21 7.14 -24.71
CA GLU A 810 16.13 7.12 -25.71
C GLU A 810 15.83 8.52 -26.26
N ASP A 811 15.96 9.55 -25.43
CA ASP A 811 15.64 10.95 -25.78
C ASP A 811 16.91 11.71 -26.20
N VAL A 812 17.38 11.44 -27.42
CA VAL A 812 18.65 11.99 -27.95
C VAL A 812 18.73 13.52 -27.90
N GLU A 813 17.64 14.22 -28.24
CA GLU A 813 17.64 15.70 -28.23
C GLU A 813 17.67 16.25 -26.81
N ASP A 814 16.96 15.64 -25.88
CA ASP A 814 16.97 16.00 -24.46
C ASP A 814 18.38 15.85 -23.91
N ARG A 815 19.05 14.72 -24.16
CA ARG A 815 20.46 14.53 -23.76
C ARG A 815 21.38 15.58 -24.35
N ARG A 816 21.21 15.95 -25.63
CA ARG A 816 22.01 17.00 -26.29
C ARG A 816 21.81 18.36 -25.60
N LEU A 817 20.57 18.72 -25.30
CA LEU A 817 20.23 19.97 -24.63
C LEU A 817 20.69 20.01 -23.17
N GLN A 818 20.54 18.91 -22.44
CA GLN A 818 21.02 18.75 -21.07
C GLN A 818 22.55 18.84 -21.01
N THR A 819 23.26 18.14 -21.90
CA THR A 819 24.71 18.24 -22.07
C THR A 819 25.16 19.69 -22.28
N ALA A 820 24.50 20.39 -23.21
CA ALA A 820 24.81 21.80 -23.49
C ALA A 820 24.53 22.71 -22.29
N GLY A 821 23.44 22.45 -21.55
CA GLY A 821 23.08 23.19 -20.34
C GLY A 821 24.11 23.05 -19.22
N VAL A 822 24.51 21.83 -18.87
CA VAL A 822 25.56 21.60 -17.85
C VAL A 822 26.90 22.17 -18.30
N THR A 823 27.23 22.06 -19.59
CA THR A 823 28.45 22.66 -20.13
C THR A 823 28.47 24.17 -19.94
N GLU A 824 27.32 24.85 -20.07
CA GLU A 824 27.22 26.29 -19.80
C GLU A 824 27.41 26.60 -18.31
N ILE A 825 26.78 25.82 -17.42
CA ILE A 825 26.95 25.94 -15.96
C ILE A 825 28.45 25.83 -15.62
N MET A 826 29.12 24.78 -16.08
CA MET A 826 30.57 24.59 -15.86
C MET A 826 31.39 25.74 -16.46
N ALA A 827 31.10 26.16 -17.69
CA ALA A 827 31.86 27.21 -18.38
C ALA A 827 31.76 28.56 -17.66
N SER A 828 30.60 28.87 -17.06
CA SER A 828 30.30 30.12 -16.36
C SER A 828 31.06 30.30 -15.04
N SER A 829 31.47 29.21 -14.40
CA SER A 829 32.22 29.28 -13.14
C SER A 829 33.64 29.77 -13.39
N SER A 830 34.16 30.63 -12.49
CA SER A 830 35.56 31.06 -12.45
C SER A 830 36.38 30.33 -11.39
N ASN A 831 35.72 29.58 -10.51
CA ASN A 831 36.36 28.84 -9.43
C ASN A 831 36.94 27.51 -9.97
N PRO A 832 37.88 26.90 -9.22
CA PRO A 832 38.18 25.49 -9.39
C PRO A 832 36.88 24.67 -9.27
N LEU A 833 36.71 23.69 -10.16
CA LEU A 833 35.41 23.03 -10.35
C LEU A 833 35.53 21.51 -10.45
N ILE A 834 34.58 20.81 -9.84
CA ILE A 834 34.38 19.35 -9.97
C ILE A 834 32.95 19.08 -10.44
N LEU A 835 32.80 18.22 -11.44
CA LEU A 835 31.52 17.62 -11.83
C LEU A 835 31.45 16.21 -11.26
N LEU A 836 30.37 15.89 -10.57
CA LEU A 836 29.99 14.56 -10.08
C LEU A 836 28.70 14.17 -10.80
N SER A 837 28.75 13.19 -11.69
CA SER A 837 27.63 13.02 -12.63
C SER A 837 27.34 11.61 -13.10
N TYR A 838 26.09 11.41 -13.53
CA TYR A 838 25.61 10.29 -14.32
C TYR A 838 25.33 10.79 -15.75
N LEU A 839 26.14 10.36 -16.73
CA LEU A 839 26.16 10.94 -18.08
C LEU A 839 25.61 10.04 -19.20
N VAL A 840 25.54 8.72 -18.99
CA VAL A 840 25.06 7.74 -19.99
C VAL A 840 25.78 7.90 -21.34
N THR A 841 27.10 7.87 -21.30
CA THR A 841 27.94 8.07 -22.49
C THR A 841 29.24 7.32 -22.35
N LYS A 842 29.89 6.98 -23.48
CA LYS A 842 31.23 6.38 -23.48
C LYS A 842 32.31 7.47 -23.47
N PRO A 843 33.46 7.22 -22.84
CA PRO A 843 34.60 8.12 -22.92
C PRO A 843 34.99 8.37 -24.37
N LEU A 844 35.35 9.62 -24.70
CA LEU A 844 35.81 10.07 -26.02
C LEU A 844 34.75 10.01 -27.16
N GLU A 845 33.50 9.63 -26.87
CA GLU A 845 32.44 9.47 -27.87
C GLU A 845 31.27 10.44 -27.66
N GLY A 846 30.69 10.95 -28.75
CA GLY A 846 29.43 11.71 -28.70
C GLY A 846 29.45 12.90 -27.74
N ASN A 847 28.46 12.94 -26.84
CA ASN A 847 28.26 14.02 -25.86
C ASN A 847 29.44 14.18 -24.88
N TYR A 848 30.25 13.14 -24.66
CA TYR A 848 31.49 13.23 -23.87
C TYR A 848 32.35 14.42 -24.32
N ASN A 849 32.51 14.60 -25.63
CA ASN A 849 33.35 15.66 -26.22
C ASN A 849 32.77 17.06 -26.04
N THR A 850 31.56 17.19 -25.49
CA THR A 850 30.97 18.47 -25.09
C THR A 850 31.22 18.74 -23.61
N TYR A 851 31.10 17.71 -22.75
CA TYR A 851 31.44 17.79 -21.33
C TYR A 851 32.94 18.03 -21.09
N VAL A 852 33.79 17.38 -21.87
CA VAL A 852 35.26 17.50 -21.86
C VAL A 852 35.67 18.25 -23.13
N SER A 853 35.62 19.57 -23.06
CA SER A 853 35.81 20.47 -24.20
C SER A 853 36.52 21.76 -23.82
N GLU A 854 37.08 22.47 -24.80
CA GLU A 854 37.66 23.82 -24.58
C GLU A 854 36.67 24.78 -23.93
N LYS A 855 35.37 24.68 -24.26
CA LYS A 855 34.32 25.50 -23.67
C LYS A 855 34.15 25.22 -22.17
N SER A 856 34.01 23.94 -21.81
CA SER A 856 33.85 23.51 -20.42
C SER A 856 35.13 23.70 -19.59
N ARG A 857 36.30 23.64 -20.23
CA ARG A 857 37.64 23.56 -19.61
C ARG A 857 37.85 22.35 -18.70
N MET A 858 36.95 21.37 -18.73
CA MET A 858 37.01 20.23 -17.83
C MET A 858 37.98 19.17 -18.34
N HIS A 859 38.65 18.51 -17.40
CA HIS A 859 39.42 17.30 -17.61
C HIS A 859 38.68 16.12 -16.98
N ASP A 860 38.80 14.96 -17.62
CA ASP A 860 38.29 13.71 -17.07
C ASP A 860 39.21 13.18 -15.97
N ILE A 861 38.63 12.65 -14.88
CA ILE A 861 39.35 11.97 -13.81
C ILE A 861 40.22 10.82 -14.31
N ASP A 862 39.91 10.15 -15.42
CA ASP A 862 40.81 9.19 -16.08
C ASP A 862 40.37 8.86 -17.52
N PRO A 863 40.87 9.56 -18.55
CA PRO A 863 40.50 9.29 -19.95
C PRO A 863 40.86 7.88 -20.46
N SER A 864 41.70 7.13 -19.74
CA SER A 864 42.10 5.77 -20.14
C SER A 864 41.14 4.69 -19.63
N ASP A 865 40.23 5.04 -18.71
CA ASP A 865 39.16 4.15 -18.28
C ASP A 865 38.03 4.14 -19.31
N TRP A 866 38.16 3.24 -20.28
CA TRP A 866 37.28 3.09 -21.44
C TRP A 866 35.95 2.37 -21.12
N ASP A 867 35.85 1.67 -19.99
CA ASP A 867 34.70 0.85 -19.60
C ASP A 867 33.74 1.61 -18.66
N ARG A 868 33.67 2.94 -18.82
CA ARG A 868 32.70 3.80 -18.11
C ARG A 868 31.49 4.07 -19.00
N TRP A 869 30.34 4.15 -18.34
CA TRP A 869 29.06 4.39 -19.02
C TRP A 869 28.19 5.36 -18.22
N CYS A 870 27.91 5.02 -16.97
CA CYS A 870 27.02 5.79 -16.10
C CYS A 870 27.76 6.95 -15.43
N GLU A 871 28.67 6.65 -14.49
CA GLU A 871 29.22 7.63 -13.57
C GLU A 871 30.52 8.27 -14.06
N TYR A 872 30.68 9.56 -13.79
CA TYR A 872 31.84 10.36 -14.18
C TYR A 872 32.19 11.40 -13.10
N ILE A 873 33.49 11.56 -12.90
CA ILE A 873 34.08 12.69 -12.20
C ILE A 873 34.88 13.50 -13.22
N LEU A 874 34.54 14.77 -13.40
CA LEU A 874 35.36 15.70 -14.18
C LEU A 874 35.89 16.80 -13.25
N TYR A 875 37.01 17.41 -13.57
CA TYR A 875 37.62 18.45 -12.76
C TYR A 875 38.38 19.47 -13.59
N ARG A 876 38.62 20.66 -13.03
CA ARG A 876 39.61 21.62 -13.57
C ARG A 876 40.17 22.51 -12.47
N ASP A 877 41.34 23.07 -12.72
CA ASP A 877 42.02 24.02 -11.83
C ASP A 877 42.23 23.49 -10.39
N ILE A 878 42.29 22.16 -10.24
CA ILE A 878 42.55 21.44 -8.97
C ILE A 878 43.50 20.27 -9.26
N LYS A 879 44.45 20.01 -8.37
CA LYS A 879 45.40 18.91 -8.52
C LYS A 879 44.73 17.57 -8.17
N ARG A 880 44.50 16.72 -9.18
CA ARG A 880 44.10 15.32 -9.00
C ARG A 880 45.31 14.48 -8.57
N VAL A 881 45.12 13.59 -7.59
CA VAL A 881 46.18 12.65 -7.14
C VAL A 881 45.78 11.18 -7.22
N ALA A 882 44.49 10.84 -7.15
CA ALA A 882 44.04 9.46 -7.22
C ALA A 882 42.61 9.31 -7.77
N TYR A 883 42.31 8.10 -8.24
CA TYR A 883 41.00 7.67 -8.75
C TYR A 883 40.76 6.20 -8.38
N ALA A 884 39.53 5.83 -8.01
CA ALA A 884 39.15 4.44 -7.82
C ALA A 884 37.69 4.17 -8.20
N ARG A 885 37.44 2.93 -8.67
CA ARG A 885 36.11 2.35 -8.90
C ARG A 885 35.84 1.30 -7.85
N VAL A 886 34.73 1.44 -7.12
CA VAL A 886 34.40 0.59 -5.97
C VAL A 886 33.05 -0.08 -6.22
N SER A 887 32.99 -1.40 -6.07
CA SER A 887 31.80 -2.16 -6.40
C SER A 887 30.61 -1.74 -5.54
N ARG A 888 29.41 -1.86 -6.11
CA ARG A 888 28.13 -1.47 -5.50
C ARG A 888 27.55 -2.44 -4.48
N SER A 889 28.21 -3.57 -4.25
CA SER A 889 27.64 -4.69 -3.50
C SER A 889 26.28 -5.11 -4.10
N THR A 890 25.27 -5.38 -3.27
CA THR A 890 23.88 -5.62 -3.68
C THR A 890 22.98 -4.38 -3.56
N ILE A 891 23.55 -3.18 -3.37
CA ILE A 891 22.78 -1.97 -3.07
C ILE A 891 22.13 -1.40 -4.33
N THR A 892 22.87 -1.25 -5.41
CA THR A 892 22.38 -0.70 -6.69
C THR A 892 22.92 -1.48 -7.88
N ASP A 893 22.68 -0.98 -9.09
CA ASP A 893 23.27 -1.45 -10.35
C ASP A 893 24.51 -0.63 -10.78
N THR A 894 24.69 0.59 -10.29
CA THR A 894 25.88 1.42 -10.50
C THR A 894 26.91 1.28 -9.39
N GLU A 895 28.19 1.23 -9.77
CA GLU A 895 29.30 1.29 -8.83
C GLU A 895 29.46 2.65 -8.15
N ILE A 896 30.43 2.80 -7.26
CA ILE A 896 30.86 4.09 -6.73
C ILE A 896 32.12 4.50 -7.46
N GLN A 897 32.14 5.72 -8.00
CA GLN A 897 33.38 6.36 -8.46
C GLN A 897 33.88 7.38 -7.44
N THR A 898 35.18 7.38 -7.18
CA THR A 898 35.81 8.33 -6.25
C THR A 898 37.12 8.90 -6.79
N GLY A 899 37.38 10.17 -6.52
CA GLY A 899 38.63 10.86 -6.84
C GLY A 899 39.19 11.60 -5.63
N LYS A 900 40.53 11.73 -5.57
CA LYS A 900 41.23 12.51 -4.54
C LYS A 900 41.91 13.74 -5.15
N PHE A 901 41.75 14.87 -4.48
CA PHE A 901 42.24 16.18 -4.91
C PHE A 901 43.03 16.88 -3.80
N VAL A 902 44.15 17.50 -4.14
CA VAL A 902 44.98 18.28 -3.21
C VAL A 902 44.77 19.77 -3.47
N ILE A 903 44.45 20.51 -2.41
CA ILE A 903 44.09 21.93 -2.51
C ILE A 903 45.26 22.84 -2.13
N GLY A 904 45.44 23.93 -2.88
CA GLY A 904 46.47 24.94 -2.62
C GLY A 904 47.87 24.59 -3.14
N VAL A 905 47.96 23.65 -4.09
CA VAL A 905 49.17 23.31 -4.85
C VAL A 905 48.99 23.66 -6.33
N ASP A 906 50.04 23.50 -7.14
CA ASP A 906 49.93 23.66 -8.60
C ASP A 906 48.83 22.72 -9.15
N PRO A 907 47.78 23.26 -9.79
CA PRO A 907 46.66 22.46 -10.27
C PRO A 907 47.01 21.57 -11.48
N THR A 908 48.20 21.75 -12.08
CA THR A 908 48.65 20.98 -13.23
C THR A 908 48.62 19.48 -12.93
N SER A 909 47.73 18.78 -13.63
CA SER A 909 47.51 17.34 -13.48
C SER A 909 47.96 16.62 -14.75
N SER A 910 48.78 15.58 -14.61
CA SER A 910 49.19 14.75 -15.74
C SER A 910 48.39 13.45 -15.76
N ASN A 911 48.24 12.82 -16.93
CA ASN A 911 47.68 11.46 -17.04
C ASN A 911 48.73 10.36 -16.82
N VAL A 912 49.93 10.72 -16.34
CA VAL A 912 51.00 9.76 -16.04
C VAL A 912 50.68 9.07 -14.72
N GLN A 913 50.39 7.77 -14.80
CA GLN A 913 50.16 6.94 -13.62
C GLN A 913 51.49 6.65 -12.90
N ILE A 914 51.45 6.70 -11.57
CA ILE A 914 52.61 6.39 -10.71
C ILE A 914 52.28 5.25 -9.74
N PRO A 915 53.28 4.41 -9.37
CA PRO A 915 53.06 3.38 -8.37
C PRO A 915 52.70 3.97 -7.01
N GLU A 916 51.80 3.32 -6.26
CA GLU A 916 51.38 3.73 -4.91
C GLU A 916 52.55 3.93 -3.95
N SER A 917 53.65 3.18 -4.11
CA SER A 917 54.86 3.33 -3.30
C SER A 917 55.53 4.71 -3.41
N GLN A 918 55.24 5.46 -4.47
CA GLN A 918 55.74 6.82 -4.71
C GLN A 918 54.78 7.90 -4.20
N VAL A 919 53.61 7.51 -3.71
CA VAL A 919 52.54 8.40 -3.28
C VAL A 919 52.56 8.51 -1.76
N PRO A 920 52.39 9.72 -1.18
CA PRO A 920 52.24 9.90 0.26
C PRO A 920 51.13 9.02 0.84
N LYS A 921 51.34 8.48 2.05
CA LYS A 921 50.40 7.52 2.67
C LYS A 921 49.02 8.12 2.89
N GLU A 922 48.95 9.42 3.13
CA GLU A 922 47.71 10.17 3.35
C GLU A 922 46.84 10.20 2.08
N TYR A 923 47.45 10.04 0.91
CA TYR A 923 46.73 10.02 -0.37
C TYR A 923 46.27 8.62 -0.73
N HIS A 924 46.76 7.58 -0.04
CA HIS A 924 46.36 6.20 -0.29
C HIS A 924 44.87 6.03 -0.06
N TYR A 925 44.24 5.16 -0.84
CA TYR A 925 42.86 4.78 -0.57
C TYR A 925 42.84 3.63 0.45
N PRO A 926 41.73 3.43 1.18
CA PRO A 926 41.66 2.44 2.25
C PRO A 926 41.90 1.00 1.76
N ALA A 927 42.97 0.36 2.25
CA ALA A 927 43.38 -0.98 1.79
C ALA A 927 42.31 -2.07 1.98
N MET A 928 41.30 -1.85 2.83
CA MET A 928 40.22 -2.80 3.13
C MET A 928 39.33 -3.15 1.94
N PHE A 929 39.35 -2.36 0.85
CA PHE A 929 38.60 -2.64 -0.38
C PHE A 929 39.37 -3.52 -1.37
N ARG A 930 40.61 -3.92 -1.09
CA ARG A 930 41.36 -4.86 -1.94
C ARG A 930 40.85 -6.30 -1.79
N GLY A 931 41.04 -7.12 -2.82
CA GLY A 931 40.66 -8.54 -2.80
C GLY A 931 39.15 -8.71 -2.70
N GLU A 932 38.67 -9.45 -1.69
CA GLU A 932 37.23 -9.63 -1.45
C GLU A 932 36.54 -8.36 -0.93
N GLY A 933 37.31 -7.37 -0.49
CA GLY A 933 36.81 -6.11 0.03
C GLY A 933 36.08 -6.23 1.36
N VAL A 934 35.12 -5.34 1.59
CA VAL A 934 34.36 -5.21 2.85
C VAL A 934 32.87 -5.06 2.56
N ARG A 935 32.03 -5.92 3.15
CA ARG A 935 30.56 -5.91 2.97
C ARG A 935 30.10 -5.92 1.48
N GLY A 936 30.87 -6.58 0.61
CA GLY A 936 30.63 -6.68 -0.83
C GLY A 936 31.09 -5.46 -1.65
N HIS A 937 31.70 -4.47 -1.01
CA HIS A 937 32.38 -3.36 -1.67
C HIS A 937 33.87 -3.67 -1.82
N ARG A 938 34.40 -3.63 -3.04
CA ARG A 938 35.82 -3.85 -3.36
C ARG A 938 36.25 -2.95 -4.51
N TYR A 939 37.55 -2.70 -4.65
CA TYR A 939 38.06 -2.13 -5.89
C TYR A 939 37.74 -3.09 -7.03
N HIS A 940 37.16 -2.56 -8.10
CA HIS A 940 36.73 -3.36 -9.25
C HIS A 940 37.11 -2.63 -10.54
N VAL A 941 37.07 -3.36 -11.66
CA VAL A 941 37.65 -2.99 -12.97
C VAL A 941 39.18 -2.97 -12.98
N PHE A 942 39.81 -2.35 -11.99
CA PHE A 942 41.28 -2.28 -11.88
C PHE A 942 41.86 -3.13 -10.75
N ASP A 943 41.02 -3.67 -9.86
CA ASP A 943 41.38 -4.35 -8.60
C ASP A 943 42.23 -3.52 -7.59
N GLU A 944 42.65 -2.31 -7.98
CA GLU A 944 43.39 -1.35 -7.17
C GLU A 944 43.07 0.11 -7.57
N PRO A 945 43.34 1.09 -6.70
CA PRO A 945 43.27 2.51 -7.05
C PRO A 945 44.36 2.93 -8.04
N ARG A 946 44.07 3.93 -8.87
CA ARG A 946 45.06 4.58 -9.76
C ARG A 946 45.56 5.87 -9.13
N TYR A 947 46.87 6.11 -9.22
CA TYR A 947 47.54 7.31 -8.70
C TYR A 947 48.25 8.05 -9.81
N PHE A 948 48.34 9.38 -9.69
CA PHE A 948 48.83 10.25 -10.76
C PHE A 948 49.88 11.25 -10.27
N GLN A 949 50.82 11.59 -11.16
CA GLN A 949 51.90 12.56 -10.90
C GLN A 949 51.39 14.00 -10.76
#